data_AF-A0A7Y4NF11-F1
#
_entry.id   AF-A0A7Y4NF11-F1
#
_cell.length_a   1.000
_cell.length_b   1.000
_cell.length_c   1.000
_cell.angle_alpha   90.00
_cell.angle_beta   90.00
_cell.angle_gamma   90.00
#
_symmetry.space_group_name_H-M   'P 1'
#
loop_
_entity.id
_entity.type
_entity.pdbx_description
1 polymer ?
#
loop_
_entity_poly.entity_id
_entity_poly.type
_entity_poly.pdbx_seq_one_letter_code
_entity_poly.pdbx_strand_id
1 'polypeptide(L)'
;MGNAKRGGLKPWLGGGALAVVAFLLWNTQAPLSVKDAPPPTPASTVKLKLRVSRLTTPPHPVGTARIAGRVLGTHGAAEGVRVSASRVEPGLTLSERPCPSPSGQDDARAPRLKSGACSFESERMQGEAVEARDGEAPVFAEATTDAEGRFVLDGLPEGSVTLWALGDTGAVSQGGVPVGSDDVELTLEQGVLFQGRVTATDKTPIPDARVTLVSRWHTRFFDATTDAEGHFVAGPLPQGSYAAFVTADGGSSWFQPKLDSPDDLESVVLARSRSIAGQVVSAEGTPVPGVQVLLDGDTATASVQRTTTDDAGHFRFTAPAVSHQLTAESGGAFATLDVTPPLEHVELRLQRGVFLEGTVRDDAGQPIPNARVETYREDGGPLAAEASTVTDTAGRYRMGPTRPGPHTFRILAPHHLDLEVTAQKLQQGMAPLDFTLRRAKSVEGRVVDTSGAPLEGIHLELSGNLGAWDDILSSGAQRSDATGRFVLDVQRAGTAQLLVEEPSFRSLSIEVRVPSRDVVVVLDRGASVSGTVTDPRGLPLRDATVTLLKDGEDAEEAALDEEPRQGTTDELGRFQLQGIAPGKYLLGAAIRGDLMEVPVSQPIAFQAREHRDVSLRLEAGRERPGIAVDGTGQPLAGVAITAALPDDEDSRWSGGSGDDGPPGLRTGPDGRFTLRGLVAPRYALWAHLPGHSFRPERSQGGEPYPETGGLWVDSGAEPLRLVLERDGRIRGRVVEPGGTAVTSFQVKGAGLQTQAQPEAWPDGVFDLPFDTSGPKTLTVQASGFAPLQRDVTLTEGVDVDLGVLTLDPGWTLRLVLHDAETGAALPDVGALYVKLTEPSDPDIARAMARPQRVVAQDGVYTLTQLPPSPFVLEFQAHDARPFRHEVTSRVDTLTVPLDLAAKVRFTAQDADGKPLPALIRLRYVEGSPGFRYQEFAQQGTVLARGIEPGEYLLDARPIDPESERRFTPRRVQIPPRGEVAFTVEEGPP
;
A
#
# COMPACT_ATOMS: atom_id res chain seq x y z
N MET A 1 -9.88 -6.51 53.34
CA MET A 1 -10.66 -6.59 54.60
C MET A 1 -11.60 -5.39 54.69
N GLY A 2 -12.73 -5.50 55.38
CA GLY A 2 -13.78 -4.45 55.38
C GLY A 2 -13.52 -3.30 56.37
N ASN A 3 -14.52 -2.49 56.78
CA ASN A 3 -15.93 -2.44 56.38
C ASN A 3 -16.61 -1.15 56.90
N ALA A 4 -17.64 -0.65 56.20
CA ALA A 4 -18.63 0.34 56.70
C ALA A 4 -18.12 1.78 57.00
N LYS A 5 -18.94 2.84 57.09
CA LYS A 5 -20.41 2.91 57.33
C LYS A 5 -21.17 3.95 56.49
N ARG A 6 -22.31 3.49 55.94
CA ARG A 6 -23.69 4.06 55.98
C ARG A 6 -23.96 5.54 55.67
N GLY A 7 -24.99 5.77 54.85
CA GLY A 7 -25.80 7.00 54.83
C GLY A 7 -27.22 6.82 55.41
N GLY A 8 -28.10 7.80 55.13
CA GLY A 8 -29.49 7.92 55.58
C GLY A 8 -29.82 9.40 55.90
N LEU A 9 -31.06 9.92 55.84
CA LEU A 9 -32.37 9.34 55.51
C LEU A 9 -33.23 10.37 54.71
N LYS A 10 -34.24 9.88 53.98
CA LYS A 10 -35.51 10.60 53.67
C LYS A 10 -36.51 10.33 54.81
N PRO A 11 -37.48 11.21 55.14
CA PRO A 11 -38.80 11.11 54.47
C PRO A 11 -39.70 12.38 54.41
N TRP A 12 -40.77 12.24 53.61
CA TRP A 12 -42.16 12.69 53.83
C TRP A 12 -42.58 14.18 53.97
N LEU A 13 -43.44 14.57 53.00
CA LEU A 13 -44.85 15.00 53.15
C LEU A 13 -45.25 16.26 53.95
N GLY A 14 -46.06 17.10 53.30
CA GLY A 14 -46.81 18.23 53.89
C GLY A 14 -46.41 19.59 53.29
N GLY A 15 -47.33 20.53 53.00
CA GLY A 15 -48.79 20.42 53.11
C GLY A 15 -49.53 21.76 53.17
N GLY A 16 -49.35 22.66 52.19
CA GLY A 16 -49.96 24.00 52.18
C GLY A 16 -49.29 24.99 53.16
N ALA A 17 -49.71 26.26 53.26
CA ALA A 17 -50.57 27.07 52.37
C ALA A 17 -50.41 28.58 52.73
N LEU A 18 -50.87 29.47 51.84
CA LEU A 18 -51.06 30.93 52.04
C LEU A 18 -49.77 31.78 52.18
N ALA A 19 -49.73 33.08 51.84
CA ALA A 19 -50.51 33.91 50.90
C ALA A 19 -49.88 35.33 50.80
N VAL A 20 -50.36 36.17 49.85
CA VAL A 20 -50.44 37.66 49.96
C VAL A 20 -49.07 38.40 49.94
N VAL A 21 -48.80 39.44 49.12
CA VAL A 21 -49.55 40.31 48.17
C VAL A 21 -48.49 41.11 47.33
N ALA A 22 -48.72 41.97 46.31
CA ALA A 22 -49.88 42.65 45.71
C ALA A 22 -49.61 43.16 44.26
N PHE A 23 -50.70 43.49 43.54
CA PHE A 23 -50.90 44.68 42.67
C PHE A 23 -50.06 44.90 41.38
N LEU A 24 -50.60 45.38 40.24
CA LEU A 24 -51.99 45.41 39.69
C LEU A 24 -51.91 45.74 38.16
N LEU A 25 -52.96 45.33 37.42
CA LEU A 25 -53.71 45.96 36.28
C LEU A 25 -53.10 47.17 35.51
N TRP A 26 -53.42 47.46 34.24
CA TRP A 26 -54.60 47.22 33.36
C TRP A 26 -54.17 47.53 31.89
N ASN A 27 -54.88 47.34 30.77
CA ASN A 27 -56.14 46.72 30.27
C ASN A 27 -55.93 46.57 28.72
N THR A 28 -56.67 45.91 27.81
CA THR A 28 -57.99 45.22 27.69
C THR A 28 -57.76 44.16 26.54
N GLN A 29 -58.66 43.47 25.80
CA GLN A 29 -60.12 43.27 25.67
C GLN A 29 -60.40 41.91 24.99
N ALA A 30 -61.63 41.39 25.10
CA ALA A 30 -62.19 40.25 24.35
C ALA A 30 -63.74 40.39 24.31
N PRO A 31 -64.52 39.66 23.48
CA PRO A 31 -64.91 38.27 23.81
C PRO A 31 -65.29 37.32 22.62
N LEU A 32 -65.80 36.11 22.96
CA LEU A 32 -66.56 35.12 22.14
C LEU A 32 -65.76 34.14 21.24
N SER A 33 -66.25 32.93 20.92
CA SER A 33 -67.00 31.93 21.75
C SER A 33 -67.07 30.55 21.04
N VAL A 34 -66.70 29.46 21.74
CA VAL A 34 -67.09 28.03 21.59
C VAL A 34 -67.35 27.45 20.18
N LYS A 35 -66.48 26.52 19.76
CA LYS A 35 -66.84 25.14 19.33
C LYS A 35 -65.62 24.23 19.14
N ASP A 36 -65.83 22.91 19.26
CA ASP A 36 -64.79 21.88 19.22
C ASP A 36 -64.21 21.62 17.81
N ALA A 37 -62.96 21.14 17.78
CA ALA A 37 -62.25 20.72 16.57
C ALA A 37 -61.47 19.40 16.83
N PRO A 38 -61.22 18.56 15.81
CA PRO A 38 -60.62 17.22 15.98
C PRO A 38 -59.12 17.27 16.35
N PRO A 39 -58.54 16.14 16.83
CA PRO A 39 -57.12 16.07 17.17
C PRO A 39 -56.21 16.34 15.96
N PRO A 40 -54.99 16.89 16.19
CA PRO A 40 -54.12 17.34 15.12
C PRO A 40 -53.56 16.20 14.27
N THR A 41 -53.63 16.36 12.96
CA THR A 41 -52.92 15.56 11.96
C THR A 41 -51.41 15.57 12.25
N PRO A 42 -50.67 14.44 12.08
CA PRO A 42 -49.21 14.45 12.20
C PRO A 42 -48.57 15.45 11.24
N ALA A 43 -47.47 16.07 11.67
CA ALA A 43 -46.80 17.12 10.92
C ALA A 43 -46.36 16.65 9.52
N SER A 44 -46.65 17.47 8.51
CA SER A 44 -46.21 17.25 7.13
C SER A 44 -44.70 17.05 7.07
N THR A 45 -44.26 15.92 6.52
CA THR A 45 -42.84 15.65 6.27
C THR A 45 -42.30 16.62 5.23
N VAL A 46 -41.67 17.69 5.71
CA VAL A 46 -40.83 18.57 4.89
C VAL A 46 -39.65 17.74 4.41
N LYS A 47 -39.78 17.15 3.22
CA LYS A 47 -38.63 16.60 2.50
C LYS A 47 -37.66 17.75 2.24
N LEU A 48 -36.54 17.79 2.96
CA LEU A 48 -35.38 18.55 2.50
C LEU A 48 -35.00 17.97 1.14
N LYS A 49 -35.25 18.72 0.07
CA LYS A 49 -34.46 18.56 -1.15
C LYS A 49 -33.06 19.07 -0.80
N LEU A 50 -32.14 18.16 -0.54
CA LEU A 50 -30.70 18.43 -0.66
C LEU A 50 -30.49 19.05 -2.04
N ARG A 51 -30.17 20.36 -2.08
CA ARG A 51 -29.72 21.01 -3.30
C ARG A 51 -28.27 20.59 -3.48
N VAL A 52 -28.00 19.78 -4.50
CA VAL A 52 -26.62 19.52 -4.91
C VAL A 52 -26.08 20.83 -5.49
N SER A 53 -25.30 21.56 -4.69
CA SER A 53 -24.75 22.88 -5.03
C SER A 53 -23.61 22.75 -6.03
N ARG A 54 -23.93 22.34 -7.27
CA ARG A 54 -22.99 22.31 -8.40
C ARG A 54 -22.69 23.74 -8.84
N LEU A 55 -21.73 24.37 -8.18
CA LEU A 55 -21.19 25.66 -8.58
C LEU A 55 -20.21 25.42 -9.73
N THR A 56 -20.58 25.93 -10.90
CA THR A 56 -19.75 25.91 -12.11
C THR A 56 -19.39 27.34 -12.46
N THR A 57 -18.16 27.57 -12.94
CA THR A 57 -17.75 28.85 -13.52
C THR A 57 -18.73 29.24 -14.64
N PRO A 58 -19.27 30.47 -14.65
CA PRO A 58 -20.32 30.86 -15.57
C PRO A 58 -19.84 30.81 -17.04
N PRO A 59 -20.73 30.48 -18.00
CA PRO A 59 -20.34 30.38 -19.40
C PRO A 59 -19.92 31.74 -19.97
N HIS A 60 -18.76 31.75 -20.63
CA HIS A 60 -18.19 32.88 -21.35
C HIS A 60 -18.26 32.59 -22.87
N PRO A 61 -19.33 33.01 -23.57
CA PRO A 61 -19.46 32.79 -25.00
C PRO A 61 -18.43 33.62 -25.78
N VAL A 62 -17.78 32.99 -26.76
CA VAL A 62 -16.66 33.55 -27.53
C VAL A 62 -16.83 33.46 -29.05
N GLY A 63 -17.87 32.76 -29.52
CA GLY A 63 -18.20 32.65 -30.94
C GLY A 63 -19.69 32.86 -31.21
N THR A 64 -20.14 32.51 -32.41
CA THR A 64 -21.54 32.65 -32.85
C THR A 64 -22.17 31.33 -33.31
N ALA A 65 -21.45 30.23 -33.18
CA ALA A 65 -21.93 28.91 -33.58
C ALA A 65 -22.70 28.22 -32.44
N ARG A 66 -23.38 27.12 -32.78
CA ARG A 66 -24.29 26.40 -31.89
C ARG A 66 -24.13 24.89 -31.97
N ILE A 67 -24.61 24.19 -30.95
CA ILE A 67 -24.90 22.75 -30.96
C ILE A 67 -26.35 22.56 -30.50
N ALA A 68 -27.06 21.62 -31.11
CA ALA A 68 -28.39 21.19 -30.66
C ALA A 68 -28.44 19.67 -30.47
N GLY A 69 -29.24 19.20 -29.53
CA GLY A 69 -29.28 17.78 -29.19
C GLY A 69 -30.35 17.40 -28.17
N ARG A 70 -30.27 16.16 -27.68
CA ARG A 70 -31.13 15.61 -26.62
C ARG A 70 -30.34 14.78 -25.62
N VAL A 71 -30.81 14.74 -24.37
CA VAL A 71 -30.33 13.86 -23.32
C VAL A 71 -31.36 12.77 -23.02
N LEU A 72 -30.89 11.52 -23.01
CA LEU A 72 -31.66 10.35 -22.60
C LEU A 72 -31.16 9.86 -21.23
N GLY A 73 -32.09 9.48 -20.35
CA GLY A 73 -31.81 8.75 -19.12
C GLY A 73 -32.41 7.35 -19.14
N THR A 74 -32.32 6.65 -18.01
CA THR A 74 -32.72 5.24 -17.84
C THR A 74 -34.20 4.91 -18.15
N HIS A 75 -35.05 5.92 -18.34
CA HIS A 75 -36.50 5.77 -18.55
C HIS A 75 -37.02 6.50 -19.81
N GLY A 76 -36.13 7.03 -20.67
CA GLY A 76 -36.50 7.85 -21.83
C GLY A 76 -35.80 9.21 -21.81
N ALA A 77 -36.44 10.26 -22.30
CA ALA A 77 -35.88 11.62 -22.26
C ALA A 77 -35.64 12.11 -20.82
N ALA A 78 -34.56 12.88 -20.61
CA ALA A 78 -34.18 13.40 -19.30
C ALA A 78 -34.38 14.93 -19.21
N GLU A 79 -35.44 15.36 -18.53
CA GLU A 79 -35.72 16.76 -18.19
C GLU A 79 -34.79 17.29 -17.10
N GLY A 80 -34.45 18.58 -17.12
CA GLY A 80 -33.75 19.24 -16.02
C GLY A 80 -32.24 18.97 -15.94
N VAL A 81 -31.67 18.27 -16.92
CA VAL A 81 -30.23 17.97 -16.99
C VAL A 81 -29.48 19.24 -17.39
N ARG A 82 -28.44 19.60 -16.63
CA ARG A 82 -27.52 20.69 -17.01
C ARG A 82 -26.54 20.16 -18.05
N VAL A 83 -26.57 20.72 -19.26
CA VAL A 83 -25.62 20.44 -20.34
C VAL A 83 -24.71 21.64 -20.52
N SER A 84 -23.39 21.45 -20.53
CA SER A 84 -22.41 22.52 -20.77
C SER A 84 -21.37 22.13 -21.80
N ALA A 85 -20.88 23.11 -22.57
CA ALA A 85 -19.80 22.96 -23.53
C ALA A 85 -18.53 23.64 -23.03
N SER A 86 -17.41 22.92 -23.09
CA SER A 86 -16.09 23.40 -22.67
C SER A 86 -14.98 22.78 -23.54
N ARG A 87 -13.74 23.25 -23.41
CA ARG A 87 -12.59 22.77 -24.20
C ARG A 87 -11.30 22.88 -23.40
N VAL A 88 -10.37 21.97 -23.66
CA VAL A 88 -8.98 22.02 -23.21
C VAL A 88 -8.18 22.96 -24.13
N GLU A 89 -7.52 23.97 -23.57
CA GLU A 89 -6.84 25.03 -24.32
C GLU A 89 -5.31 25.01 -24.04
N PRO A 90 -4.46 24.64 -25.01
CA PRO A 90 -3.03 24.41 -24.78
C PRO A 90 -2.30 25.57 -24.10
N GLY A 91 -1.61 25.26 -23.00
CA GLY A 91 -0.91 26.24 -22.16
C GLY A 91 -1.82 27.07 -21.24
N LEU A 92 -3.11 27.20 -21.52
CA LEU A 92 -4.08 27.81 -20.61
C LEU A 92 -4.54 26.80 -19.55
N THR A 93 -5.04 25.63 -19.95
CA THR A 93 -5.55 24.61 -19.02
C THR A 93 -4.42 23.83 -18.35
N LEU A 94 -4.55 23.55 -17.05
CA LEU A 94 -3.50 22.88 -16.24
C LEU A 94 -2.99 21.59 -16.90
N SER A 95 -3.88 20.74 -17.42
CA SER A 95 -3.54 19.46 -18.08
C SER A 95 -2.55 19.60 -19.24
N GLU A 96 -2.54 20.75 -19.92
CA GLU A 96 -1.64 21.06 -21.05
C GLU A 96 -0.47 21.96 -20.66
N ARG A 97 -0.30 22.33 -19.39
CA ARG A 97 0.92 23.02 -18.92
C ARG A 97 2.04 21.99 -18.67
N PRO A 98 3.32 22.34 -18.88
CA PRO A 98 4.45 21.54 -18.41
C PRO A 98 4.46 21.43 -16.87
N CYS A 99 5.08 20.39 -16.31
CA CYS A 99 5.34 20.31 -14.87
C CYS A 99 6.18 21.52 -14.40
N PRO A 100 5.72 22.31 -13.40
CA PRO A 100 6.49 23.41 -12.84
C PRO A 100 7.85 22.99 -12.29
N SER A 101 8.93 23.61 -12.79
CA SER A 101 10.29 23.39 -12.31
C SER A 101 10.56 24.10 -10.98
N PRO A 102 11.14 23.44 -9.97
CA PRO A 102 11.58 24.08 -8.72
C PRO A 102 12.61 25.22 -8.91
N SER A 103 13.30 25.27 -10.07
CA SER A 103 14.24 26.35 -10.40
C SER A 103 13.61 27.55 -11.12
N GLY A 104 12.29 27.51 -11.40
CA GLY A 104 11.57 28.57 -12.10
C GLY A 104 11.95 28.75 -13.57
N GLN A 105 12.57 27.74 -14.19
CA GLN A 105 12.90 27.73 -15.62
C GLN A 105 11.93 26.82 -16.38
N ASP A 106 11.31 27.35 -17.44
CA ASP A 106 10.41 26.61 -18.33
C ASP A 106 11.21 25.62 -19.19
N ASP A 107 11.20 24.34 -18.83
CA ASP A 107 11.65 23.28 -19.74
C ASP A 107 10.51 22.82 -20.66
N ALA A 108 10.61 23.16 -21.95
CA ALA A 108 9.66 22.73 -22.97
C ALA A 108 9.65 21.20 -23.22
N ARG A 109 10.63 20.46 -22.66
CA ARG A 109 10.72 18.99 -22.69
C ARG A 109 10.11 18.33 -21.46
N ALA A 110 9.72 19.10 -20.43
CA ALA A 110 9.12 18.55 -19.23
C ALA A 110 7.77 17.86 -19.54
N PRO A 111 7.39 16.79 -18.82
CA PRO A 111 6.08 16.17 -18.96
C PRO A 111 4.94 17.18 -18.74
N ARG A 112 3.76 16.88 -19.28
CA ARG A 112 2.54 17.68 -19.06
C ARG A 112 1.89 17.22 -17.76
N LEU A 113 1.21 18.11 -17.03
CA LEU A 113 0.57 17.75 -15.74
C LEU A 113 -0.36 16.53 -15.84
N LYS A 114 -1.04 16.34 -16.98
CA LYS A 114 -1.90 15.18 -17.25
C LYS A 114 -1.18 13.82 -17.28
N SER A 115 0.15 13.77 -17.49
CA SER A 115 0.89 12.50 -17.64
C SER A 115 1.31 11.85 -16.32
N GLY A 116 0.99 12.46 -15.17
CA GLY A 116 1.28 11.90 -13.84
C GLY A 116 2.76 11.78 -13.45
N ALA A 117 3.68 12.32 -14.26
CA ALA A 117 5.13 12.18 -14.11
C ALA A 117 5.81 13.45 -13.55
N CYS A 118 5.10 14.24 -12.76
CA CYS A 118 5.62 15.48 -12.15
C CYS A 118 6.13 15.23 -10.72
N SER A 119 6.95 16.14 -10.20
CA SER A 119 7.46 16.09 -8.82
C SER A 119 6.50 16.74 -7.81
N PHE A 120 6.66 16.43 -6.52
CA PHE A 120 5.83 16.96 -5.42
C PHE A 120 5.65 18.50 -5.43
N GLU A 121 6.69 19.27 -5.79
CA GLU A 121 6.60 20.73 -5.93
C GLU A 121 5.62 21.16 -7.04
N SER A 122 5.55 20.40 -8.15
CA SER A 122 4.54 20.61 -9.19
C SER A 122 3.12 20.34 -8.66
N GLU A 123 2.94 19.45 -7.69
CA GLU A 123 1.64 19.14 -7.09
C GLU A 123 1.18 20.26 -6.14
N ARG A 124 2.07 20.81 -5.32
CA ARG A 124 1.77 22.01 -4.51
C ARG A 124 1.37 23.20 -5.39
N MET A 125 2.11 23.45 -6.48
CA MET A 125 1.79 24.53 -7.43
C MET A 125 0.47 24.29 -8.20
N GLN A 126 0.04 23.03 -8.38
CA GLN A 126 -1.30 22.72 -8.88
C GLN A 126 -2.38 23.07 -7.86
N GLY A 127 -2.18 22.79 -6.57
CA GLY A 127 -3.12 23.18 -5.51
C GLY A 127 -3.36 24.69 -5.46
N GLU A 128 -2.28 25.48 -5.50
CA GLU A 128 -2.34 26.96 -5.54
C GLU A 128 -3.06 27.48 -6.79
N ALA A 129 -2.83 26.87 -7.95
CA ALA A 129 -3.54 27.22 -9.18
C ALA A 129 -5.04 26.84 -9.12
N VAL A 130 -5.39 25.68 -8.55
CA VAL A 130 -6.78 25.26 -8.35
C VAL A 130 -7.52 26.19 -7.37
N GLU A 131 -6.86 26.67 -6.31
CA GLU A 131 -7.42 27.69 -5.41
C GLU A 131 -7.73 29.00 -6.13
N ALA A 132 -6.80 29.46 -6.98
CA ALA A 132 -6.98 30.64 -7.83
C ALA A 132 -7.94 30.42 -9.02
N ARG A 133 -8.36 29.17 -9.28
CA ARG A 133 -9.01 28.68 -10.52
C ARG A 133 -8.21 28.96 -11.80
N ASP A 134 -6.90 29.15 -11.67
CA ASP A 134 -6.02 29.29 -12.82
C ASP A 134 -5.91 27.96 -13.57
N GLY A 135 -6.16 28.01 -14.89
CA GLY A 135 -6.17 26.85 -15.76
C GLY A 135 -7.36 25.90 -15.59
N GLU A 136 -8.50 26.35 -15.04
CA GLU A 136 -9.80 25.73 -15.30
C GLU A 136 -10.14 25.82 -16.80
N ALA A 137 -10.74 24.76 -17.35
CA ALA A 137 -11.18 24.71 -18.74
C ALA A 137 -12.32 25.70 -19.02
N PRO A 138 -12.19 26.60 -20.02
CA PRO A 138 -13.22 27.58 -20.33
C PRO A 138 -14.55 26.90 -20.69
N VAL A 139 -15.63 27.39 -20.09
CA VAL A 139 -17.01 27.02 -20.38
C VAL A 139 -17.56 28.06 -21.34
N PHE A 140 -18.03 27.66 -22.52
CA PHE A 140 -18.54 28.60 -23.53
C PHE A 140 -20.05 28.78 -23.46
N ALA A 141 -20.77 27.71 -23.10
CA ALA A 141 -22.23 27.69 -23.01
C ALA A 141 -22.70 26.69 -21.96
N GLU A 142 -23.83 26.99 -21.32
CA GLU A 142 -24.56 26.08 -20.41
C GLU A 142 -26.06 26.23 -20.67
N ALA A 143 -26.80 25.12 -20.68
CA ALA A 143 -28.25 25.05 -20.84
C ALA A 143 -28.85 23.94 -19.97
N THR A 144 -30.16 23.98 -19.77
CA THR A 144 -30.93 22.92 -19.09
C THR A 144 -31.88 22.26 -20.06
N THR A 145 -32.04 20.93 -20.01
CA THR A 145 -32.91 20.20 -20.92
C THR A 145 -34.40 20.43 -20.70
N ASP A 146 -35.17 20.46 -21.79
CA ASP A 146 -36.64 20.50 -21.79
C ASP A 146 -37.29 19.14 -21.40
N ALA A 147 -38.63 19.10 -21.34
CA ALA A 147 -39.39 17.90 -20.99
C ALA A 147 -39.27 16.74 -22.01
N GLU A 148 -38.79 17.01 -23.23
CA GLU A 148 -38.42 16.01 -24.23
C GLU A 148 -36.89 15.78 -24.28
N GLY A 149 -36.17 16.26 -23.27
CA GLY A 149 -34.74 16.10 -23.09
C GLY A 149 -33.86 16.98 -23.98
N ARG A 150 -34.43 17.91 -24.78
CA ARG A 150 -33.66 18.69 -25.75
C ARG A 150 -32.86 19.81 -25.11
N PHE A 151 -31.71 20.11 -25.70
CA PHE A 151 -30.88 21.27 -25.36
C PHE A 151 -30.41 22.01 -26.62
N VAL A 152 -30.08 23.30 -26.44
CA VAL A 152 -29.35 24.13 -27.41
C VAL A 152 -28.26 24.87 -26.66
N LEU A 153 -27.05 24.89 -27.23
CA LEU A 153 -25.90 25.61 -26.72
C LEU A 153 -25.44 26.59 -27.79
N ASP A 154 -25.68 27.88 -27.59
CA ASP A 154 -25.27 28.97 -28.48
C ASP A 154 -24.00 29.69 -27.96
N GLY A 155 -23.27 30.38 -28.83
CA GLY A 155 -22.09 31.19 -28.46
C GLY A 155 -20.74 30.46 -28.53
N LEU A 156 -20.72 29.30 -29.18
CA LEU A 156 -19.58 28.38 -29.22
C LEU A 156 -18.49 28.83 -30.22
N PRO A 157 -17.19 28.58 -29.92
CA PRO A 157 -16.09 28.80 -30.86
C PRO A 157 -16.03 27.74 -31.96
N GLU A 158 -15.33 28.03 -33.07
CA GLU A 158 -15.05 27.03 -34.12
C GLU A 158 -14.22 25.85 -33.60
N GLY A 159 -14.35 24.68 -34.25
CA GLY A 159 -13.67 23.43 -33.89
C GLY A 159 -14.60 22.43 -33.19
N SER A 160 -14.06 21.61 -32.28
CA SER A 160 -14.81 20.66 -31.46
C SER A 160 -14.82 21.08 -29.98
N VAL A 161 -15.80 20.60 -29.21
CA VAL A 161 -15.93 20.83 -27.76
C VAL A 161 -16.25 19.53 -27.02
N THR A 162 -15.99 19.50 -25.72
CA THR A 162 -16.49 18.46 -24.83
C THR A 162 -17.81 18.91 -24.22
N LEU A 163 -18.85 18.09 -24.42
CA LEU A 163 -20.15 18.26 -23.79
C LEU A 163 -20.18 17.51 -22.45
N TRP A 164 -20.73 18.15 -21.42
CA TRP A 164 -20.92 17.59 -20.09
C TRP A 164 -22.40 17.67 -19.73
N ALA A 165 -23.08 16.52 -19.57
CA ALA A 165 -24.48 16.44 -19.16
C ALA A 165 -24.59 15.86 -17.74
N LEU A 166 -25.06 16.67 -16.80
CA LEU A 166 -25.09 16.38 -15.37
C LEU A 166 -26.54 16.41 -14.85
N GLY A 167 -27.15 15.23 -14.66
CA GLY A 167 -28.49 15.07 -14.10
C GLY A 167 -28.48 14.78 -12.59
N ASP A 168 -29.66 14.57 -12.00
CA ASP A 168 -29.78 14.04 -10.63
C ASP A 168 -29.63 12.51 -10.58
N THR A 169 -29.91 11.83 -11.70
CA THR A 169 -29.98 10.36 -11.83
C THR A 169 -28.80 9.73 -12.56
N GLY A 170 -27.84 10.53 -13.03
CA GLY A 170 -26.70 10.09 -13.82
C GLY A 170 -25.94 11.26 -14.45
N ALA A 171 -24.80 10.97 -15.04
CA ALA A 171 -23.92 11.95 -15.69
C ALA A 171 -23.16 11.33 -16.85
N VAL A 172 -22.81 12.13 -17.85
CA VAL A 172 -21.95 11.71 -18.99
C VAL A 172 -21.14 12.89 -19.50
N SER A 173 -19.97 12.62 -20.09
CA SER A 173 -19.20 13.62 -20.85
C SER A 173 -18.75 13.04 -22.19
N GLN A 174 -18.97 13.76 -23.27
CA GLN A 174 -18.59 13.35 -24.62
C GLN A 174 -17.60 14.36 -25.21
N GLY A 175 -16.37 13.91 -25.49
CA GLY A 175 -15.33 14.70 -26.14
C GLY A 175 -15.53 14.84 -27.65
N GLY A 176 -14.78 15.75 -28.26
CA GLY A 176 -14.63 15.84 -29.72
C GLY A 176 -15.87 16.29 -30.52
N VAL A 177 -16.98 16.67 -29.89
CA VAL A 177 -18.24 17.02 -30.57
C VAL A 177 -18.04 18.25 -31.46
N PRO A 178 -18.27 18.16 -32.78
CA PRO A 178 -18.11 19.29 -33.69
C PRO A 178 -19.09 20.42 -33.36
N VAL A 179 -18.60 21.66 -33.32
CA VAL A 179 -19.46 22.82 -33.20
C VAL A 179 -20.16 23.07 -34.54
N GLY A 180 -21.48 23.23 -34.50
CA GLY A 180 -22.36 23.14 -35.67
C GLY A 180 -23.09 21.80 -35.81
N SER A 181 -22.90 20.83 -34.91
CA SER A 181 -23.71 19.60 -34.88
C SER A 181 -25.13 19.86 -34.35
N ASP A 182 -26.12 19.45 -35.13
CA ASP A 182 -27.50 19.23 -34.70
C ASP A 182 -27.73 17.74 -34.34
N ASP A 183 -28.86 17.43 -33.71
CA ASP A 183 -29.29 16.08 -33.29
C ASP A 183 -28.28 15.26 -32.45
N VAL A 184 -27.42 15.93 -31.67
CA VAL A 184 -26.47 15.26 -30.76
C VAL A 184 -27.22 14.50 -29.65
N GLU A 185 -26.98 13.20 -29.49
CA GLU A 185 -27.58 12.39 -28.43
C GLU A 185 -26.59 12.08 -27.31
N LEU A 186 -26.95 12.44 -26.08
CA LEU A 186 -26.19 12.13 -24.87
C LEU A 186 -26.99 11.15 -24.00
N THR A 187 -26.41 10.01 -23.63
CA THR A 187 -27.04 9.05 -22.71
C THR A 187 -26.46 9.22 -21.31
N LEU A 188 -27.28 9.49 -20.30
CA LEU A 188 -26.82 9.55 -18.90
C LEU A 188 -26.40 8.16 -18.42
N GLU A 189 -25.14 8.06 -18.02
CA GLU A 189 -24.55 6.86 -17.42
C GLU A 189 -24.53 7.00 -15.89
N GLN A 190 -24.15 5.94 -15.18
CA GLN A 190 -24.07 5.99 -13.71
C GLN A 190 -22.85 6.81 -13.30
N GLY A 191 -23.07 8.06 -12.88
CA GLY A 191 -22.00 8.95 -12.48
C GLY A 191 -21.42 8.62 -11.10
N VAL A 192 -20.13 8.88 -10.93
CA VAL A 192 -19.41 8.79 -9.66
C VAL A 192 -19.95 9.85 -8.70
N LEU A 193 -20.21 9.46 -7.45
CA LEU A 193 -20.75 10.34 -6.43
C LEU A 193 -19.78 10.41 -5.26
N PHE A 194 -19.04 11.51 -5.17
CA PHE A 194 -18.08 11.73 -4.08
C PHE A 194 -18.83 12.22 -2.85
N GLN A 195 -18.61 11.54 -1.72
CA GLN A 195 -19.22 11.87 -0.43
C GLN A 195 -18.17 11.83 0.66
N GLY A 196 -18.37 12.62 1.70
CA GLY A 196 -17.48 12.59 2.84
C GLY A 196 -17.73 13.74 3.80
N ARG A 197 -16.79 13.91 4.73
CA ARG A 197 -16.89 14.88 5.82
C ARG A 197 -15.60 15.68 5.97
N VAL A 198 -15.74 17.00 6.03
CA VAL A 198 -14.64 17.92 6.35
C VAL A 198 -14.69 18.26 7.84
N THR A 199 -13.61 18.00 8.56
CA THR A 199 -13.47 18.27 9.99
C THR A 199 -12.19 19.02 10.32
N ALA A 200 -12.16 19.67 11.48
CA ALA A 200 -10.95 20.19 12.07
C ALA A 200 -10.14 19.08 12.76
N THR A 201 -8.86 19.34 13.07
CA THR A 201 -7.99 18.39 13.81
C THR A 201 -8.50 17.98 15.19
N ASP A 202 -9.41 18.75 15.80
CA ASP A 202 -10.13 18.38 17.04
C ASP A 202 -11.46 17.63 16.80
N LYS A 203 -11.67 17.16 15.55
CA LYS A 203 -12.89 16.50 15.03
C LYS A 203 -14.17 17.35 15.05
N THR A 204 -14.07 18.67 15.28
CA THR A 204 -15.20 19.58 15.05
C THR A 204 -15.53 19.63 13.56
N PRO A 205 -16.78 19.46 13.13
CA PRO A 205 -17.16 19.65 11.72
C PRO A 205 -16.88 21.06 11.20
N ILE A 206 -16.60 21.19 9.91
CA ILE A 206 -16.39 22.48 9.25
C ILE A 206 -17.52 22.70 8.22
N PRO A 207 -18.48 23.61 8.49
CA PRO A 207 -19.51 23.99 7.52
C PRO A 207 -18.98 24.97 6.47
N ASP A 208 -19.70 25.09 5.35
CA ASP A 208 -19.41 25.99 4.23
C ASP A 208 -18.00 25.83 3.60
N ALA A 209 -17.29 24.74 3.90
CA ALA A 209 -16.01 24.39 3.29
C ALA A 209 -16.22 24.06 1.80
N ARG A 210 -15.40 24.64 0.93
CA ARG A 210 -15.44 24.39 -0.52
C ARG A 210 -14.67 23.12 -0.83
N VAL A 211 -15.34 22.16 -1.46
CA VAL A 211 -14.72 20.99 -2.09
C VAL A 211 -14.73 21.23 -3.59
N THR A 212 -13.57 21.19 -4.22
CA THR A 212 -13.39 21.41 -5.66
C THR A 212 -12.82 20.14 -6.28
N LEU A 213 -13.62 19.45 -7.09
CA LEU A 213 -13.18 18.30 -7.88
C LEU A 213 -12.71 18.77 -9.25
N VAL A 214 -11.54 18.31 -9.69
CA VAL A 214 -10.93 18.72 -10.96
C VAL A 214 -10.73 17.47 -11.82
N SER A 215 -11.37 17.41 -12.99
CA SER A 215 -11.07 16.34 -13.96
C SER A 215 -9.63 16.48 -14.44
N ARG A 216 -8.77 15.47 -14.23
CA ARG A 216 -7.31 15.60 -14.46
C ARG A 216 -6.95 15.80 -15.94
N TRP A 217 -7.73 15.20 -16.84
CA TRP A 217 -7.56 15.35 -18.29
C TRP A 217 -8.11 16.67 -18.80
N HIS A 218 -9.37 16.97 -18.49
CA HIS A 218 -10.05 18.12 -19.09
C HIS A 218 -9.83 19.43 -18.29
N THR A 219 -9.45 19.38 -17.02
CA THR A 219 -9.44 20.53 -16.08
C THR A 219 -10.81 21.21 -15.92
N ARG A 220 -11.90 20.46 -16.10
CA ARG A 220 -13.24 20.89 -15.73
C ARG A 220 -13.35 20.83 -14.20
N PHE A 221 -13.68 21.94 -13.54
CA PHE A 221 -13.83 22.02 -12.09
C PHE A 221 -15.31 21.86 -11.70
N PHE A 222 -15.56 21.20 -10.58
CA PHE A 222 -16.88 20.95 -10.01
C PHE A 222 -16.85 21.25 -8.51
N ASP A 223 -17.47 22.36 -8.12
CA ASP A 223 -17.51 22.79 -6.72
C ASP A 223 -18.71 22.17 -5.98
N ALA A 224 -18.51 21.87 -4.70
CA ALA A 224 -19.52 21.56 -3.70
C ALA A 224 -19.18 22.27 -2.37
N THR A 225 -20.12 22.30 -1.43
CA THR A 225 -19.99 22.97 -0.12
C THR A 225 -20.49 22.06 1.00
N THR A 226 -19.83 22.08 2.17
CA THR A 226 -20.27 21.28 3.33
C THR A 226 -21.49 21.83 4.06
N ASP A 227 -22.27 20.93 4.66
CA ASP A 227 -23.41 21.24 5.54
C ASP A 227 -22.98 21.59 6.99
N ALA A 228 -23.97 21.89 7.85
CA ALA A 228 -23.76 22.26 9.26
C ALA A 228 -23.05 21.15 10.06
N GLU A 229 -23.18 19.90 9.65
CA GLU A 229 -22.55 18.72 10.23
C GLU A 229 -21.23 18.36 9.50
N GLY A 230 -20.77 19.19 8.57
CA GLY A 230 -19.51 19.07 7.82
C GLY A 230 -19.52 18.09 6.66
N HIS A 231 -20.67 17.53 6.28
CA HIS A 231 -20.75 16.58 5.16
C HIS A 231 -20.90 17.29 3.82
N PHE A 232 -20.39 16.70 2.75
CA PHE A 232 -20.62 17.15 1.38
C PHE A 232 -21.02 15.99 0.47
N VAL A 233 -21.66 16.34 -0.64
CA VAL A 233 -21.98 15.43 -1.74
C VAL A 233 -21.69 16.15 -3.05
N ALA A 234 -20.75 15.64 -3.84
CA ALA A 234 -20.36 16.18 -5.13
C ALA A 234 -20.62 15.15 -6.24
N GLY A 235 -21.54 15.49 -7.16
CA GLY A 235 -21.92 14.65 -8.31
C GLY A 235 -23.44 14.42 -8.45
N PRO A 236 -23.88 13.36 -9.15
CA PRO A 236 -23.03 12.45 -9.93
C PRO A 236 -22.19 13.19 -10.98
N LEU A 237 -20.91 12.80 -11.11
CA LEU A 237 -19.99 13.28 -12.15
C LEU A 237 -19.70 12.13 -13.14
N PRO A 238 -19.31 12.39 -14.40
CA PRO A 238 -18.95 11.33 -15.34
C PRO A 238 -17.74 10.53 -14.85
N GLN A 239 -17.63 9.25 -15.25
CA GLN A 239 -16.45 8.44 -14.97
C GLN A 239 -15.17 9.05 -15.59
N GLY A 240 -14.04 8.82 -14.93
CA GLY A 240 -12.72 9.33 -15.29
C GLY A 240 -11.88 9.70 -14.05
N SER A 241 -10.60 10.03 -14.25
CA SER A 241 -9.70 10.41 -13.15
C SER A 241 -9.89 11.87 -12.71
N TYR A 242 -9.98 12.07 -11.39
CA TYR A 242 -10.16 13.37 -10.73
C TYR A 242 -9.00 13.67 -9.75
N ALA A 243 -8.76 14.96 -9.50
CA ALA A 243 -8.04 15.48 -8.36
C ALA A 243 -9.04 16.21 -7.44
N ALA A 244 -8.69 16.42 -6.17
CA ALA A 244 -9.54 17.12 -5.22
C ALA A 244 -8.78 18.21 -4.46
N PHE A 245 -9.45 19.35 -4.24
CA PHE A 245 -8.94 20.45 -3.45
C PHE A 245 -10.02 20.93 -2.47
N VAL A 246 -9.69 21.01 -1.19
CA VAL A 246 -10.63 21.37 -0.12
C VAL A 246 -10.10 22.55 0.69
N THR A 247 -10.93 23.58 0.87
CA THR A 247 -10.60 24.81 1.62
C THR A 247 -11.76 25.25 2.51
N ALA A 248 -11.43 25.99 3.58
CA ALA A 248 -12.42 26.62 4.46
C ALA A 248 -11.88 27.92 5.05
N ASP A 249 -12.77 28.88 5.34
CA ASP A 249 -12.39 30.16 5.95
C ASP A 249 -11.69 29.96 7.30
N GLY A 250 -10.40 30.30 7.37
CA GLY A 250 -9.57 30.09 8.55
C GLY A 250 -9.16 28.63 8.81
N GLY A 251 -9.34 27.73 7.84
CA GLY A 251 -8.74 26.40 7.80
C GLY A 251 -7.40 26.39 7.05
N SER A 252 -6.82 25.20 6.90
CA SER A 252 -5.81 24.90 5.89
C SER A 252 -6.50 24.65 4.54
N SER A 253 -5.73 24.66 3.47
CA SER A 253 -6.07 23.87 2.29
C SER A 253 -5.77 22.38 2.53
N TRP A 254 -6.31 21.53 1.67
CA TRP A 254 -5.95 20.12 1.50
C TRP A 254 -6.04 19.81 0.01
N PHE A 255 -5.01 19.19 -0.57
CA PHE A 255 -4.94 18.87 -1.99
C PHE A 255 -4.56 17.41 -2.19
N GLN A 256 -5.29 16.74 -3.08
CA GLN A 256 -5.03 15.38 -3.50
C GLN A 256 -4.90 15.37 -5.04
N PRO A 257 -3.67 15.25 -5.60
CA PRO A 257 -3.39 15.45 -7.02
C PRO A 257 -3.96 14.36 -7.93
N LYS A 258 -4.41 13.24 -7.35
CA LYS A 258 -5.11 12.12 -7.98
C LYS A 258 -5.95 11.42 -6.92
N LEU A 259 -7.25 11.27 -7.17
CA LEU A 259 -8.10 10.31 -6.47
C LEU A 259 -7.93 8.95 -7.14
N ASP A 260 -7.70 7.93 -6.32
CA ASP A 260 -7.69 6.52 -6.69
C ASP A 260 -9.05 5.87 -6.43
N SER A 261 -9.81 6.38 -5.45
CA SER A 261 -11.20 5.98 -5.21
C SER A 261 -12.11 7.18 -4.85
N PRO A 262 -13.44 7.01 -4.87
CA PRO A 262 -14.36 7.99 -4.29
C PRO A 262 -14.26 8.08 -2.75
N ASP A 263 -13.74 7.02 -2.12
CA ASP A 263 -13.67 6.85 -0.67
C ASP A 263 -12.48 7.62 -0.05
N ASP A 264 -11.50 8.01 -0.88
CA ASP A 264 -10.37 8.91 -0.55
C ASP A 264 -10.82 10.25 0.08
N LEU A 265 -12.10 10.60 -0.13
CA LEU A 265 -12.74 11.82 0.33
C LEU A 265 -13.65 11.63 1.57
N GLU A 266 -13.82 10.41 2.09
CA GLU A 266 -14.74 10.12 3.20
C GLU A 266 -14.44 10.98 4.45
N SER A 267 -13.17 11.21 4.76
CA SER A 267 -12.72 11.94 5.95
C SER A 267 -11.57 12.92 5.66
N VAL A 268 -11.91 14.14 5.25
CA VAL A 268 -10.95 15.23 5.06
C VAL A 268 -10.74 15.99 6.38
N VAL A 269 -9.48 16.26 6.73
CA VAL A 269 -9.11 17.01 7.95
C VAL A 269 -8.35 18.28 7.59
N LEU A 270 -8.91 19.45 7.93
CA LEU A 270 -8.26 20.74 7.79
C LEU A 270 -7.71 21.21 9.15
N ALA A 271 -6.44 21.59 9.22
CA ALA A 271 -5.90 22.19 10.43
C ALA A 271 -6.30 23.67 10.54
N ARG A 272 -6.69 24.15 11.72
CA ARG A 272 -7.13 25.55 11.88
C ARG A 272 -5.97 26.51 11.66
N SER A 273 -6.13 27.46 10.75
CA SER A 273 -5.13 28.48 10.46
C SER A 273 -5.10 29.56 11.55
N ARG A 274 -3.89 30.00 11.88
CA ARG A 274 -3.57 30.86 13.00
C ARG A 274 -2.42 31.81 12.63
N SER A 275 -2.39 32.96 13.31
CA SER A 275 -1.36 33.99 13.14
C SER A 275 -0.01 33.49 13.65
N ILE A 276 1.02 33.59 12.80
CA ILE A 276 2.41 33.73 13.24
C ILE A 276 2.77 35.20 13.00
N ALA A 277 3.20 35.92 14.03
CA ALA A 277 3.79 37.24 13.93
C ALA A 277 5.16 37.26 14.61
N GLY A 278 6.09 38.03 14.07
CA GLY A 278 7.45 38.07 14.57
C GLY A 278 8.30 39.16 13.95
N GLN A 279 9.59 39.15 14.28
CA GLN A 279 10.60 40.10 13.82
C GLN A 279 11.89 39.37 13.44
N VAL A 280 12.50 39.75 12.31
CA VAL A 280 13.86 39.34 11.95
C VAL A 280 14.84 40.37 12.50
N VAL A 281 15.86 39.90 13.24
CA VAL A 281 16.92 40.75 13.82
C VAL A 281 18.30 40.21 13.48
N SER A 282 19.30 41.07 13.47
CA SER A 282 20.71 40.70 13.30
C SER A 282 21.25 39.93 14.51
N ALA A 283 22.45 39.35 14.39
CA ALA A 283 23.16 38.75 15.53
C ALA A 283 23.37 39.77 16.68
N GLU A 284 23.49 41.05 16.33
CA GLU A 284 23.64 42.19 17.23
C GLU A 284 22.28 42.74 17.77
N GLY A 285 21.14 42.17 17.35
CA GLY A 285 19.80 42.50 17.83
C GLY A 285 19.13 43.71 17.16
N THR A 286 19.67 44.22 16.05
CA THR A 286 19.01 45.28 15.26
C THR A 286 18.02 44.68 14.27
N PRO A 287 16.78 45.21 14.14
CA PRO A 287 15.82 44.71 13.15
C PRO A 287 16.35 44.79 11.71
N VAL A 288 15.97 43.83 10.87
CA VAL A 288 16.44 43.74 9.48
C VAL A 288 15.25 43.82 8.51
N PRO A 289 15.07 44.94 7.80
CA PRO A 289 13.98 45.13 6.84
C PRO A 289 14.30 44.51 5.47
N GLY A 290 13.27 44.26 4.66
CA GLY A 290 13.43 43.75 3.29
C GLY A 290 13.91 42.29 3.18
N VAL A 291 13.87 41.53 4.28
CA VAL A 291 14.30 40.13 4.34
C VAL A 291 13.15 39.22 3.91
N GLN A 292 13.38 38.30 2.97
CA GLN A 292 12.41 37.23 2.73
C GLN A 292 12.43 36.23 3.88
N VAL A 293 11.24 35.98 4.42
CA VAL A 293 10.98 34.89 5.35
C VAL A 293 10.15 33.85 4.61
N LEU A 294 10.59 32.61 4.67
CA LEU A 294 9.88 31.41 4.25
C LEU A 294 9.29 30.77 5.52
N LEU A 295 8.03 30.37 5.43
CA LEU A 295 7.43 29.34 6.27
C LEU A 295 7.28 28.08 5.41
N ASP A 296 7.62 26.93 5.96
CA ASP A 296 7.64 25.63 5.28
C ASP A 296 7.20 24.52 6.26
N GLY A 297 7.04 23.27 5.83
CA GLY A 297 6.76 22.16 6.75
C GLY A 297 6.68 20.77 6.11
N ASP A 298 6.97 19.76 6.92
CA ASP A 298 7.15 18.35 6.54
C ASP A 298 5.86 17.51 6.52
N THR A 299 4.74 18.05 7.01
CA THR A 299 3.45 17.35 7.04
C THR A 299 2.57 17.71 5.85
N ALA A 300 1.75 16.77 5.37
CA ALA A 300 0.73 16.99 4.33
C ALA A 300 -0.38 18.01 4.69
N THR A 301 -0.29 18.66 5.86
CA THR A 301 -1.20 19.73 6.33
C THR A 301 -0.48 21.04 6.65
N ALA A 302 0.84 21.11 6.44
CA ALA A 302 1.60 22.35 6.56
C ALA A 302 1.36 23.25 5.34
N SER A 303 1.71 24.53 5.46
CA SER A 303 1.59 25.52 4.38
C SER A 303 2.92 26.20 4.11
N VAL A 304 3.38 26.09 2.86
CA VAL A 304 4.53 26.85 2.37
C VAL A 304 4.07 28.29 2.10
N GLN A 305 4.69 29.28 2.74
CA GLN A 305 4.32 30.70 2.59
C GLN A 305 5.59 31.56 2.54
N ARG A 306 5.59 32.62 1.73
CA ARG A 306 6.69 33.61 1.69
C ARG A 306 6.18 35.00 1.99
N THR A 307 6.92 35.75 2.80
CA THR A 307 6.66 37.16 3.08
C THR A 307 7.98 37.94 3.13
N THR A 308 7.92 39.26 3.14
CA THR A 308 9.11 40.14 3.24
C THR A 308 8.97 41.04 4.45
N THR A 309 10.05 41.25 5.21
CA THR A 309 9.98 42.05 6.44
C THR A 309 9.78 43.54 6.19
N ASP A 310 8.98 44.17 7.07
CA ASP A 310 8.71 45.62 7.03
C ASP A 310 9.94 46.46 7.43
N ASP A 311 9.84 47.80 7.37
CA ASP A 311 10.90 48.75 7.74
C ASP A 311 11.42 48.59 9.19
N ALA A 312 10.63 47.93 10.06
CA ALA A 312 10.98 47.62 11.44
C ALA A 312 11.26 46.11 11.64
N GLY A 313 11.50 45.36 10.57
CA GLY A 313 11.89 43.95 10.56
C GLY A 313 10.76 42.95 10.81
N HIS A 314 9.50 43.36 10.90
CA HIS A 314 8.40 42.45 11.24
C HIS A 314 7.94 41.60 10.06
N PHE A 315 7.48 40.38 10.36
CA PHE A 315 6.82 39.48 9.42
C PHE A 315 5.52 38.94 10.00
N ARG A 316 4.60 38.51 9.12
CA ARG A 316 3.38 37.80 9.51
C ARG A 316 2.99 36.72 8.50
N PHE A 317 2.52 35.60 9.03
CA PHE A 317 1.90 34.49 8.29
C PHE A 317 0.55 34.14 8.92
N THR A 318 -0.30 33.47 8.15
CA THR A 318 -1.54 32.85 8.65
C THR A 318 -1.51 31.40 8.19
N ALA A 319 -1.10 30.50 9.08
CA ALA A 319 -0.75 29.13 8.75
C ALA A 319 -1.41 28.11 9.68
N PRO A 320 -1.59 26.85 9.24
CA PRO A 320 -2.28 25.83 10.03
C PRO A 320 -1.59 25.51 11.36
N ALA A 321 -2.36 25.17 12.40
CA ALA A 321 -1.84 24.87 13.74
C ALA A 321 -1.15 23.49 13.85
N VAL A 322 -0.18 23.24 12.97
CA VAL A 322 0.74 22.07 12.95
C VAL A 322 2.19 22.56 12.96
N SER A 323 3.16 21.64 13.05
CA SER A 323 4.58 22.00 12.96
C SER A 323 4.91 22.60 11.59
N HIS A 324 5.68 23.70 11.62
CA HIS A 324 6.24 24.38 10.47
C HIS A 324 7.67 24.80 10.81
N GLN A 325 8.49 25.05 9.80
CA GLN A 325 9.81 25.65 9.95
C GLN A 325 9.82 27.06 9.34
N LEU A 326 10.15 28.07 10.13
CA LEU A 326 10.51 29.40 9.62
C LEU A 326 11.97 29.39 9.19
N THR A 327 12.27 29.97 8.02
CA THR A 327 13.64 30.28 7.59
C THR A 327 13.71 31.69 7.01
N ALA A 328 14.72 32.46 7.39
CA ALA A 328 14.99 33.80 6.87
C ALA A 328 16.47 33.92 6.48
N GLU A 329 16.77 34.55 5.34
CA GLU A 329 18.14 34.81 4.88
C GLU A 329 18.34 36.30 4.54
N SER A 330 19.44 36.88 5.03
CA SER A 330 19.91 38.19 4.55
C SER A 330 21.44 38.26 4.56
N GLY A 331 22.03 38.60 3.42
CA GLY A 331 23.47 38.89 3.29
C GLY A 331 24.40 37.74 3.71
N GLY A 332 23.96 36.48 3.60
CA GLY A 332 24.72 35.32 4.07
C GLY A 332 24.64 35.05 5.57
N ALA A 333 23.65 35.65 6.25
CA ALA A 333 23.22 35.27 7.59
C ALA A 333 21.81 34.68 7.54
N PHE A 334 21.58 33.65 8.34
CA PHE A 334 20.36 32.84 8.33
C PHE A 334 19.74 32.74 9.72
N ALA A 335 18.42 32.69 9.80
CA ALA A 335 17.70 32.19 10.95
C ALA A 335 16.82 31.02 10.51
N THR A 336 16.78 29.96 11.30
CA THR A 336 15.80 28.88 11.16
C THR A 336 15.22 28.56 12.54
N LEU A 337 13.90 28.36 12.62
CA LEU A 337 13.19 28.08 13.86
C LEU A 337 11.91 27.27 13.58
N ASP A 338 11.76 26.14 14.25
CA ASP A 338 10.53 25.34 14.19
C ASP A 338 9.45 25.98 15.07
N VAL A 339 8.23 26.06 14.54
CA VAL A 339 7.11 26.80 15.12
C VAL A 339 5.79 26.08 14.93
N THR A 340 4.88 26.20 15.91
CA THR A 340 3.49 25.73 15.80
C THR A 340 2.57 26.91 16.06
N PRO A 341 1.73 27.34 15.10
CA PRO A 341 0.79 28.45 15.28
C PRO A 341 -0.25 28.19 16.39
N PRO A 342 -0.71 29.22 17.14
CA PRO A 342 -0.40 30.65 17.02
C PRO A 342 0.87 31.07 17.79
N LEU A 343 1.62 32.03 17.24
CA LEU A 343 2.72 32.71 17.92
C LEU A 343 2.68 34.20 17.55
N GLU A 344 2.55 35.11 18.53
CA GLU A 344 2.44 36.55 18.26
C GLU A 344 3.78 37.32 18.38
N HIS A 345 4.84 36.67 18.87
CA HIS A 345 6.14 37.30 19.18
C HIS A 345 7.32 36.36 18.88
N VAL A 346 7.49 35.96 17.61
CA VAL A 346 8.66 35.17 17.18
C VAL A 346 9.86 36.07 16.89
N GLU A 347 11.04 35.80 17.47
CA GLU A 347 12.28 36.49 17.11
C GLU A 347 13.18 35.59 16.25
N LEU A 348 13.32 35.92 14.96
CA LEU A 348 14.23 35.26 14.04
C LEU A 348 15.59 35.97 14.03
N ARG A 349 16.50 35.53 14.89
CA ARG A 349 17.85 36.11 15.02
C ARG A 349 18.80 35.52 13.97
N LEU A 350 19.14 36.30 12.95
CA LEU A 350 20.06 35.92 11.88
C LEU A 350 21.47 35.64 12.43
N GLN A 351 21.93 34.41 12.27
CA GLN A 351 23.29 33.97 12.56
C GLN A 351 24.12 33.97 11.27
N ARG A 352 25.38 34.44 11.32
CA ARG A 352 26.28 34.36 10.16
C ARG A 352 26.43 32.91 9.70
N GLY A 353 26.20 32.66 8.40
CA GLY A 353 26.34 31.35 7.81
C GLY A 353 27.79 30.83 7.84
N VAL A 354 27.93 29.51 7.77
CA VAL A 354 29.21 28.83 7.68
C VAL A 354 29.72 28.92 6.24
N PHE A 355 30.97 29.35 6.05
CA PHE A 355 31.70 29.08 4.81
C PHE A 355 32.54 27.82 5.01
N LEU A 356 32.43 26.90 4.07
CA LEU A 356 33.20 25.68 4.04
C LEU A 356 34.33 25.82 3.03
N GLU A 357 35.51 25.34 3.41
CA GLU A 357 36.65 25.17 2.52
C GLU A 357 37.17 23.74 2.66
N GLY A 358 37.76 23.20 1.60
CA GLY A 358 38.26 21.83 1.58
C GLY A 358 38.86 21.47 0.23
N THR A 359 39.37 20.25 0.11
CA THR A 359 39.81 19.67 -1.17
C THR A 359 39.05 18.39 -1.49
N VAL A 360 38.57 18.28 -2.73
CA VAL A 360 38.08 17.02 -3.30
C VAL A 360 39.24 16.34 -4.01
N ARG A 361 39.49 15.08 -3.66
CA ARG A 361 40.59 14.26 -4.16
C ARG A 361 40.10 12.90 -4.61
N ASP A 362 40.93 12.24 -5.40
CA ASP A 362 40.76 10.83 -5.72
C ASP A 362 41.47 9.89 -4.74
N ASP A 363 41.23 8.59 -4.89
CA ASP A 363 41.81 7.49 -4.12
C ASP A 363 43.34 7.31 -4.25
N ALA A 364 44.00 8.09 -5.12
CA ALA A 364 45.46 8.21 -5.21
C ALA A 364 45.96 9.60 -4.73
N GLY A 365 45.09 10.40 -4.11
CA GLY A 365 45.41 11.70 -3.51
C GLY A 365 45.52 12.87 -4.48
N GLN A 366 45.31 12.65 -5.79
CA GLN A 366 45.35 13.74 -6.78
C GLN A 366 44.09 14.60 -6.66
N PRO A 367 44.16 15.92 -6.93
CA PRO A 367 43.01 16.81 -6.85
C PRO A 367 42.04 16.58 -8.02
N ILE A 368 40.73 16.59 -7.73
CA ILE A 368 39.68 16.49 -8.74
C ILE A 368 39.15 17.89 -9.06
N PRO A 369 39.36 18.44 -10.27
CA PRO A 369 38.81 19.74 -10.68
C PRO A 369 37.39 19.61 -11.24
N ASN A 370 36.59 20.67 -11.10
CA ASN A 370 35.18 20.73 -11.50
C ASN A 370 34.26 19.66 -10.86
N ALA A 371 34.67 19.06 -9.74
CA ALA A 371 33.80 18.23 -8.92
C ALA A 371 32.67 19.11 -8.34
N ARG A 372 31.42 18.72 -8.58
CA ARG A 372 30.23 19.43 -8.10
C ARG A 372 29.96 19.00 -6.67
N VAL A 373 30.15 19.91 -5.72
CA VAL A 373 29.84 19.71 -4.31
C VAL A 373 28.49 20.34 -4.04
N GLU A 374 27.53 19.56 -3.56
CA GLU A 374 26.18 19.98 -3.17
C GLU A 374 25.96 19.68 -1.69
N THR A 375 25.10 20.45 -1.02
CA THR A 375 24.71 20.16 0.36
C THR A 375 23.22 20.39 0.60
N TYR A 376 22.62 19.54 1.42
CA TYR A 376 21.20 19.48 1.76
C TYR A 376 21.08 19.38 3.29
N ARG A 377 19.99 19.86 3.89
CA ARG A 377 19.79 19.74 5.35
C ARG A 377 19.00 18.50 5.73
N GLU A 378 19.37 17.93 6.87
CA GLU A 378 18.71 16.77 7.47
C GLU A 378 17.70 17.18 8.56
N ASP A 379 17.79 18.41 9.07
CA ASP A 379 16.89 19.02 10.05
C ASP A 379 15.98 20.10 9.44
N GLY A 380 15.53 19.84 8.19
CA GLY A 380 14.46 20.59 7.53
C GLY A 380 14.88 21.73 6.60
N GLY A 381 13.92 22.16 5.79
CA GLY A 381 14.08 23.13 4.71
C GLY A 381 13.68 22.54 3.35
N PRO A 382 13.80 23.32 2.27
CA PRO A 382 13.42 22.88 0.92
C PRO A 382 14.29 21.73 0.43
N LEU A 383 13.71 20.84 -0.38
CA LEU A 383 14.36 19.66 -0.96
C LEU A 383 15.48 19.97 -1.99
N ALA A 384 15.73 21.25 -2.28
CA ALA A 384 16.82 21.72 -3.13
C ALA A 384 18.15 21.81 -2.35
N ALA A 385 19.28 21.75 -3.06
CA ALA A 385 20.58 21.95 -2.43
C ALA A 385 20.69 23.39 -1.87
N GLU A 386 20.98 23.52 -0.58
CA GLU A 386 21.13 24.80 0.11
C GLU A 386 22.35 25.59 -0.40
N ALA A 387 23.42 24.87 -0.75
CA ALA A 387 24.52 25.43 -1.51
C ALA A 387 25.09 24.41 -2.49
N SER A 388 25.58 24.90 -3.62
CA SER A 388 26.41 24.14 -4.55
C SER A 388 27.64 24.95 -4.94
N THR A 389 28.72 24.25 -5.30
CA THR A 389 29.96 24.85 -5.80
C THR A 389 30.72 23.84 -6.67
N VAL A 390 31.78 24.29 -7.34
CA VAL A 390 32.69 23.42 -8.12
C VAL A 390 34.14 23.63 -7.68
N THR A 391 34.94 22.57 -7.73
CA THR A 391 36.37 22.63 -7.37
C THR A 391 37.25 23.31 -8.41
N ASP A 392 38.28 24.01 -7.94
CA ASP A 392 39.33 24.62 -8.77
C ASP A 392 40.32 23.59 -9.34
N THR A 393 41.31 24.06 -10.10
CA THR A 393 42.37 23.22 -10.71
C THR A 393 43.32 22.56 -9.70
N ALA A 394 43.26 22.94 -8.43
CA ALA A 394 43.96 22.31 -7.31
C ALA A 394 43.01 21.46 -6.44
N GLY A 395 41.78 21.20 -6.91
CA GLY A 395 40.76 20.41 -6.23
C GLY A 395 40.13 21.12 -5.04
N ARG A 396 40.43 22.41 -4.83
CA ARG A 396 39.90 23.19 -3.70
C ARG A 396 38.49 23.64 -4.01
N TYR A 397 37.60 23.56 -3.04
CA TYR A 397 36.31 24.22 -3.10
C TYR A 397 36.17 25.25 -1.99
N ARG A 398 35.32 26.25 -2.24
CA ARG A 398 34.69 27.06 -1.20
C ARG A 398 33.19 27.03 -1.42
N MET A 399 32.46 26.66 -0.39
CA MET A 399 30.99 26.53 -0.39
C MET A 399 30.38 27.46 0.66
N GLY A 400 29.14 27.85 0.44
CA GLY A 400 28.34 28.65 1.35
C GLY A 400 28.28 30.12 0.96
N PRO A 401 27.68 30.96 1.82
CA PRO A 401 27.35 30.67 3.22
C PRO A 401 26.21 29.65 3.37
N THR A 402 26.28 28.76 4.35
CA THR A 402 25.23 27.78 4.71
C THR A 402 24.80 27.92 6.17
N ARG A 403 23.68 27.30 6.55
CA ARG A 403 23.19 27.23 7.92
C ARG A 403 24.07 26.30 8.79
N PRO A 404 24.31 26.61 10.07
CA PRO A 404 24.86 25.63 11.01
C PRO A 404 23.83 24.54 11.31
N GLY A 405 24.20 23.26 11.17
CA GLY A 405 23.28 22.12 11.34
C GLY A 405 23.81 20.82 10.73
N PRO A 406 23.17 19.66 10.96
CA PRO A 406 23.43 18.43 10.23
C PRO A 406 23.08 18.60 8.75
N HIS A 407 23.99 18.19 7.87
CA HIS A 407 23.82 18.27 6.43
C HIS A 407 24.22 16.95 5.77
N THR A 408 23.49 16.57 4.73
CA THR A 408 23.96 15.66 3.69
C THR A 408 24.85 16.43 2.74
N PHE A 409 25.98 15.86 2.34
CA PHE A 409 26.77 16.32 1.18
C PHE A 409 26.64 15.31 0.06
N ARG A 410 26.43 15.78 -1.17
CA ARG A 410 26.55 14.97 -2.37
C ARG A 410 27.64 15.56 -3.25
N ILE A 411 28.67 14.76 -3.55
CA ILE A 411 29.82 15.19 -4.34
C ILE A 411 29.90 14.32 -5.59
N LEU A 412 29.73 14.96 -6.75
CA LEU A 412 29.70 14.32 -8.05
C LEU A 412 30.89 14.77 -8.90
N ALA A 413 31.55 13.84 -9.58
CA ALA A 413 32.63 14.17 -10.52
C ALA A 413 32.73 13.13 -11.65
N PRO A 414 32.86 13.54 -12.93
CA PRO A 414 33.05 12.59 -14.03
C PRO A 414 34.24 11.65 -13.80
N HIS A 415 34.07 10.38 -14.18
CA HIS A 415 35.03 9.27 -13.97
C HIS A 415 35.28 8.90 -12.50
N HIS A 416 34.40 9.33 -11.59
CA HIS A 416 34.46 9.03 -10.16
C HIS A 416 33.10 8.54 -9.68
N LEU A 417 33.09 7.76 -8.59
CA LEU A 417 31.86 7.40 -7.91
C LEU A 417 31.37 8.59 -7.11
N ASP A 418 30.09 8.91 -7.25
CA ASP A 418 29.42 9.90 -6.42
C ASP A 418 29.58 9.52 -4.94
N LEU A 419 29.85 10.53 -4.11
CA LEU A 419 30.03 10.38 -2.68
C LEU A 419 28.92 11.12 -1.95
N GLU A 420 28.10 10.37 -1.20
CA GLU A 420 27.17 10.94 -0.24
C GLU A 420 27.72 10.85 1.18
N VAL A 421 27.59 11.93 1.97
CA VAL A 421 28.02 11.99 3.37
C VAL A 421 26.91 12.64 4.20
N THR A 422 26.18 11.81 4.94
CA THR A 422 25.11 12.21 5.87
C THR A 422 25.67 12.61 7.25
N ALA A 423 24.82 13.20 8.10
CA ALA A 423 25.08 13.64 9.47
C ALA A 423 26.24 14.64 9.64
N GLN A 424 26.70 15.30 8.57
CA GLN A 424 27.86 16.18 8.61
C GLN A 424 27.49 17.53 9.24
N LYS A 425 27.67 17.63 10.56
CA LYS A 425 27.33 18.82 11.34
C LYS A 425 28.25 20.01 11.02
N LEU A 426 27.66 21.08 10.51
CA LEU A 426 28.33 22.33 10.15
C LEU A 426 28.34 23.33 11.30
N GLN A 427 29.46 24.04 11.47
CA GLN A 427 29.67 25.05 12.50
C GLN A 427 30.75 26.06 12.09
N GLN A 428 30.69 27.30 12.60
CA GLN A 428 31.70 28.31 12.30
C GLN A 428 33.09 27.91 12.82
N GLY A 429 34.13 28.21 12.03
CA GLY A 429 35.52 27.94 12.41
C GLY A 429 35.90 26.45 12.43
N MET A 430 35.08 25.57 11.84
CA MET A 430 35.45 24.17 11.65
C MET A 430 36.71 24.02 10.78
N ALA A 431 37.42 22.91 10.96
CA ALA A 431 38.53 22.54 10.08
C ALA A 431 38.04 22.33 8.64
N PRO A 432 38.93 22.47 7.63
CA PRO A 432 38.59 22.16 6.24
C PRO A 432 38.06 20.73 6.09
N LEU A 433 37.04 20.56 5.25
CA LEU A 433 36.39 19.27 5.02
C LEU A 433 36.91 18.67 3.70
N ASP A 434 37.88 17.77 3.80
CA ASP A 434 38.45 17.08 2.63
C ASP A 434 37.61 15.86 2.26
N PHE A 435 37.19 15.77 0.98
CA PHE A 435 36.43 14.64 0.44
C PHE A 435 37.33 13.78 -0.46
N THR A 436 37.19 12.46 -0.37
CA THR A 436 37.92 11.50 -1.23
C THR A 436 36.94 10.65 -2.02
N LEU A 437 36.81 10.91 -3.32
CA LEU A 437 36.01 10.10 -4.23
C LEU A 437 36.86 8.94 -4.75
N ARG A 438 36.22 7.78 -4.95
CA ARG A 438 36.89 6.62 -5.58
C ARG A 438 36.76 6.75 -7.09
N ARG A 439 37.83 6.48 -7.85
CA ARG A 439 37.75 6.44 -9.32
C ARG A 439 36.79 5.36 -9.78
N ALA A 440 35.82 5.75 -10.60
CA ALA A 440 34.86 4.82 -11.19
C ALA A 440 35.53 3.90 -12.22
N LYS A 441 34.74 3.00 -12.80
CA LYS A 441 35.07 2.26 -14.02
C LYS A 441 34.04 2.68 -15.07
N SER A 442 34.45 3.59 -15.94
CA SER A 442 33.56 4.21 -16.92
C SER A 442 33.24 3.30 -18.10
N VAL A 443 32.01 3.37 -18.59
CA VAL A 443 31.64 3.03 -19.97
C VAL A 443 31.48 4.35 -20.73
N GLU A 444 32.39 4.65 -21.65
CA GLU A 444 32.37 5.87 -22.47
C GLU A 444 31.91 5.56 -23.90
N GLY A 445 30.97 6.34 -24.43
CA GLY A 445 30.38 6.04 -25.73
C GLY A 445 29.60 7.19 -26.37
N ARG A 446 28.84 6.84 -27.41
CA ARG A 446 27.88 7.71 -28.09
C ARG A 446 26.62 6.95 -28.52
N VAL A 447 25.48 7.62 -28.44
CA VAL A 447 24.20 7.21 -29.01
C VAL A 447 24.02 7.88 -30.37
N VAL A 448 23.70 7.06 -31.37
CA VAL A 448 23.35 7.51 -32.72
C VAL A 448 22.08 6.81 -33.19
N ASP A 449 21.37 7.41 -34.15
CA ASP A 449 20.37 6.67 -34.92
C ASP A 449 21.04 5.78 -35.98
N THR A 450 20.24 4.92 -36.63
CA THR A 450 20.71 4.05 -37.71
C THR A 450 21.21 4.75 -38.99
N SER A 451 21.10 6.08 -39.10
CA SER A 451 21.77 6.87 -40.15
C SER A 451 23.17 7.36 -39.73
N GLY A 452 23.51 7.21 -38.45
CA GLY A 452 24.73 7.71 -37.83
C GLY A 452 24.61 9.13 -37.26
N ALA A 453 23.40 9.70 -37.22
CA ALA A 453 23.17 11.02 -36.61
C ALA A 453 23.15 10.90 -35.07
N PRO A 454 23.78 11.82 -34.32
CA PRO A 454 23.79 11.78 -32.87
C PRO A 454 22.39 12.02 -32.27
N LEU A 455 22.10 11.36 -31.15
CA LEU A 455 20.84 11.52 -30.41
C LEU A 455 21.11 12.15 -29.04
N GLU A 456 20.54 13.33 -28.81
CA GLU A 456 20.61 14.08 -27.54
C GLU A 456 19.53 13.62 -26.56
N GLY A 457 19.85 13.59 -25.27
CA GLY A 457 18.88 13.43 -24.18
C GLY A 457 18.44 11.99 -23.91
N ILE A 458 18.89 11.01 -24.69
CA ILE A 458 18.58 9.59 -24.51
C ILE A 458 19.03 9.12 -23.13
N HIS A 459 18.17 8.41 -22.41
CA HIS A 459 18.47 7.82 -21.11
C HIS A 459 19.25 6.51 -21.27
N LEU A 460 20.25 6.24 -20.41
CA LEU A 460 21.01 4.99 -20.43
C LEU A 460 21.26 4.50 -19.00
N GLU A 461 21.15 3.20 -18.79
CA GLU A 461 21.35 2.53 -17.50
C GLU A 461 22.28 1.31 -17.63
N LEU A 462 23.05 1.00 -16.57
CA LEU A 462 23.87 -0.21 -16.49
C LEU A 462 23.32 -1.18 -15.45
N SER A 463 22.80 -2.31 -15.90
CA SER A 463 22.26 -3.37 -15.04
C SER A 463 23.15 -4.62 -15.01
N GLY A 464 22.94 -5.48 -14.01
CA GLY A 464 23.61 -6.77 -13.87
C GLY A 464 24.43 -6.93 -12.58
N ASN A 465 25.19 -8.03 -12.50
CA ASN A 465 25.87 -8.48 -11.28
C ASN A 465 27.18 -7.72 -10.98
N LEU A 466 27.07 -6.38 -10.88
CA LEU A 466 28.17 -5.48 -10.55
C LEU A 466 28.27 -5.18 -9.03
N GLY A 467 27.35 -5.65 -8.20
CA GLY A 467 27.33 -5.37 -6.76
C GLY A 467 26.13 -5.92 -6.00
N ALA A 468 25.96 -5.47 -4.75
CA ALA A 468 24.65 -5.49 -4.12
C ALA A 468 23.75 -4.44 -4.81
N TRP A 469 22.43 -4.55 -4.68
CA TRP A 469 21.48 -3.73 -5.45
C TRP A 469 21.67 -2.22 -5.20
N ASP A 470 22.12 -1.83 -4.00
CA ASP A 470 22.44 -0.44 -3.64
C ASP A 470 23.60 0.17 -4.43
N ASP A 471 24.56 -0.63 -4.93
CA ASP A 471 25.77 -0.14 -5.63
C ASP A 471 25.48 0.46 -7.02
N ILE A 472 24.25 0.30 -7.55
CA ILE A 472 23.86 0.69 -8.91
C ILE A 472 22.98 1.96 -8.90
N LEU A 473 22.06 2.07 -7.94
CA LEU A 473 21.09 3.18 -7.86
C LEU A 473 21.72 4.56 -7.57
N SER A 474 22.98 4.60 -7.11
CA SER A 474 23.68 5.86 -6.82
C SER A 474 24.32 6.54 -8.04
N SER A 475 24.55 5.84 -9.16
CA SER A 475 25.07 6.49 -10.38
C SER A 475 23.92 7.10 -11.17
N GLY A 476 23.67 8.40 -10.97
CA GLY A 476 22.55 9.11 -11.60
C GLY A 476 22.52 8.96 -13.12
N ALA A 477 21.45 8.33 -13.64
CA ALA A 477 21.35 7.86 -15.02
C ALA A 477 21.69 8.95 -16.07
N GLN A 478 22.78 8.72 -16.79
CA GLN A 478 23.50 9.78 -17.48
C GLN A 478 23.05 9.90 -18.95
N ARG A 479 22.16 10.88 -19.19
CA ARG A 479 21.63 11.16 -20.53
C ARG A 479 22.72 11.58 -21.54
N SER A 480 22.51 11.25 -22.81
CA SER A 480 23.42 11.63 -23.90
C SER A 480 23.45 13.15 -24.17
N ASP A 481 24.63 13.68 -24.51
CA ASP A 481 24.81 15.11 -24.83
C ASP A 481 24.36 15.48 -26.26
N ALA A 482 24.46 16.77 -26.63
CA ALA A 482 24.10 17.28 -27.96
C ALA A 482 24.98 16.73 -29.11
N THR A 483 26.05 15.99 -28.81
CA THR A 483 26.89 15.23 -29.76
C THR A 483 26.64 13.72 -29.67
N GLY A 484 25.63 13.31 -28.91
CA GLY A 484 25.24 11.95 -28.62
C GLY A 484 26.10 11.26 -27.56
N ARG A 485 27.10 11.92 -26.98
CA ARG A 485 28.07 11.27 -26.09
C ARG A 485 27.48 10.96 -24.72
N PHE A 486 27.91 9.85 -24.14
CA PHE A 486 27.60 9.47 -22.77
C PHE A 486 28.85 8.93 -22.06
N VAL A 487 28.81 9.00 -20.73
CA VAL A 487 29.68 8.28 -19.81
C VAL A 487 28.74 7.61 -18.80
N LEU A 488 29.07 6.43 -18.30
CA LEU A 488 28.35 5.78 -17.20
C LEU A 488 29.39 5.22 -16.22
N ASP A 489 29.34 5.66 -14.96
CA ASP A 489 30.41 5.49 -13.98
C ASP A 489 30.00 4.55 -12.83
N VAL A 490 30.58 3.34 -12.80
CA VAL A 490 30.20 2.28 -11.87
C VAL A 490 31.37 1.74 -11.02
N GLN A 491 31.06 1.10 -9.90
CA GLN A 491 32.04 0.74 -8.86
C GLN A 491 32.97 -0.43 -9.24
N ARG A 492 32.45 -1.48 -9.89
CA ARG A 492 33.22 -2.70 -10.19
C ARG A 492 33.46 -2.85 -11.69
N ALA A 493 34.62 -3.37 -12.05
CA ALA A 493 34.91 -3.83 -13.40
C ALA A 493 34.30 -5.23 -13.61
N GLY A 494 33.83 -5.53 -14.82
CA GLY A 494 33.10 -6.76 -15.11
C GLY A 494 32.41 -6.74 -16.48
N THR A 495 31.37 -7.56 -16.60
CA THR A 495 30.40 -7.52 -17.70
C THR A 495 29.08 -7.01 -17.14
N ALA A 496 28.42 -6.12 -17.88
CA ALA A 496 27.12 -5.53 -17.54
C ALA A 496 26.23 -5.47 -18.79
N GLN A 497 24.92 -5.33 -18.60
CA GLN A 497 24.02 -4.93 -19.68
C GLN A 497 23.87 -3.41 -19.69
N LEU A 498 24.03 -2.80 -20.85
CA LEU A 498 23.69 -1.40 -21.10
C LEU A 498 22.28 -1.37 -21.67
N LEU A 499 21.32 -0.98 -20.83
CA LEU A 499 19.91 -0.84 -21.18
C LEU A 499 19.64 0.60 -21.65
N VAL A 500 18.89 0.72 -22.73
CA VAL A 500 18.42 2.00 -23.28
C VAL A 500 16.94 1.89 -23.58
N GLU A 501 16.15 2.63 -22.81
CA GLU A 501 14.70 2.74 -22.95
C GLU A 501 14.31 4.18 -23.28
N GLU A 502 13.64 4.34 -24.42
CA GLU A 502 13.16 5.62 -24.92
C GLU A 502 11.91 5.32 -25.77
N PRO A 503 10.70 5.83 -25.42
CA PRO A 503 9.45 5.44 -26.11
C PRO A 503 9.43 5.64 -27.63
N SER A 504 10.31 6.50 -28.16
CA SER A 504 10.44 6.78 -29.60
C SER A 504 11.33 5.77 -30.36
N PHE A 505 11.98 4.83 -29.67
CA PHE A 505 12.95 3.88 -30.24
C PHE A 505 12.75 2.47 -29.68
N ARG A 506 13.24 1.45 -30.40
CA ARG A 506 13.28 0.08 -29.89
C ARG A 506 14.12 0.03 -28.62
N SER A 507 13.59 -0.61 -27.57
CA SER A 507 14.37 -0.93 -26.37
C SER A 507 15.60 -1.72 -26.78
N LEU A 508 16.72 -1.43 -26.14
CA LEU A 508 18.02 -2.00 -26.51
C LEU A 508 18.81 -2.32 -25.26
N SER A 509 18.96 -3.61 -24.96
CA SER A 509 20.02 -4.12 -24.11
C SER A 509 21.21 -4.58 -24.96
N ILE A 510 22.42 -4.17 -24.59
CA ILE A 510 23.67 -4.72 -25.15
C ILE A 510 24.66 -5.09 -24.05
N GLU A 511 25.34 -6.23 -24.19
CA GLU A 511 26.44 -6.58 -23.28
C GLU A 511 27.61 -5.60 -23.47
N VAL A 512 28.02 -4.94 -22.39
CA VAL A 512 29.20 -4.08 -22.34
C VAL A 512 30.20 -4.57 -21.31
N ARG A 513 31.49 -4.41 -21.62
CA ARG A 513 32.57 -4.64 -20.66
C ARG A 513 32.86 -3.35 -19.91
N VAL A 514 33.06 -3.46 -18.61
CA VAL A 514 33.36 -2.35 -17.71
C VAL A 514 34.81 -2.46 -17.22
N PRO A 515 35.67 -1.43 -17.40
CA PRO A 515 35.46 -0.22 -18.18
C PRO A 515 35.59 -0.46 -19.70
N SER A 516 35.00 0.41 -20.51
CA SER A 516 35.17 0.44 -21.97
C SER A 516 35.06 1.86 -22.54
N ARG A 517 35.49 2.02 -23.79
CA ARG A 517 35.51 3.28 -24.54
C ARG A 517 35.04 3.07 -25.97
N ASP A 518 34.64 4.17 -26.60
CA ASP A 518 34.16 4.22 -28.00
C ASP A 518 32.95 3.31 -28.26
N VAL A 519 32.14 3.03 -27.23
CA VAL A 519 30.89 2.27 -27.37
C VAL A 519 29.94 3.04 -28.27
N VAL A 520 29.41 2.39 -29.31
CA VAL A 520 28.44 2.99 -30.23
C VAL A 520 27.09 2.31 -30.05
N VAL A 521 26.19 2.98 -29.34
CA VAL A 521 24.79 2.58 -29.20
C VAL A 521 24.04 3.07 -30.44
N VAL A 522 23.40 2.16 -31.17
CA VAL A 522 22.68 2.48 -32.42
C VAL A 522 21.19 2.21 -32.20
N LEU A 523 20.40 3.27 -32.04
CA LEU A 523 18.96 3.15 -31.85
C LEU A 523 18.21 3.13 -33.18
N ASP A 524 17.33 2.15 -33.34
CA ASP A 524 16.35 2.09 -34.42
C ASP A 524 14.99 2.58 -33.91
N ARG A 525 14.33 3.47 -34.65
CA ARG A 525 12.95 3.91 -34.33
C ARG A 525 11.92 2.77 -34.44
N GLY A 526 12.30 1.68 -35.10
CA GLY A 526 11.43 0.52 -35.27
C GLY A 526 10.22 0.84 -36.14
N ALA A 527 9.23 -0.05 -36.10
CA ALA A 527 7.90 0.23 -36.63
C ALA A 527 7.08 1.10 -35.67
N SER A 528 5.95 1.61 -36.16
CA SER A 528 5.01 2.42 -35.39
C SER A 528 3.55 2.13 -35.79
N VAL A 529 2.62 2.35 -34.86
CA VAL A 529 1.19 2.33 -35.14
C VAL A 529 0.51 3.57 -34.55
N SER A 530 -0.32 4.23 -35.35
CA SER A 530 -1.31 5.21 -34.87
C SER A 530 -2.71 4.65 -35.07
N GLY A 531 -3.69 5.21 -34.35
CA GLY A 531 -5.07 4.82 -34.58
C GLY A 531 -6.07 5.56 -33.70
N THR A 532 -7.34 5.18 -33.84
CA THR A 532 -8.44 5.66 -33.00
C THR A 532 -9.12 4.50 -32.28
N VAL A 533 -9.33 4.63 -30.97
CA VAL A 533 -10.23 3.77 -30.19
C VAL A 533 -11.61 4.42 -30.14
N THR A 534 -12.64 3.62 -30.41
CA THR A 534 -14.03 4.06 -30.48
C THR A 534 -14.98 3.12 -29.75
N ASP A 535 -16.09 3.65 -29.27
CA ASP A 535 -17.11 2.90 -28.55
C ASP A 535 -18.05 2.12 -29.49
N PRO A 536 -18.98 1.30 -28.95
CA PRO A 536 -19.95 0.58 -29.77
C PRO A 536 -20.86 1.46 -30.62
N ARG A 537 -20.99 2.77 -30.32
CA ARG A 537 -21.72 3.78 -31.11
C ARG A 537 -20.85 4.44 -32.18
N GLY A 538 -19.51 4.31 -32.09
CA GLY A 538 -18.52 4.95 -32.95
C GLY A 538 -17.99 6.28 -32.43
N LEU A 539 -18.24 6.61 -31.16
CA LEU A 539 -17.72 7.80 -30.49
C LEU A 539 -16.26 7.59 -30.06
N PRO A 540 -15.40 8.62 -30.11
CA PRO A 540 -14.01 8.51 -29.67
C PRO A 540 -13.91 8.24 -28.17
N LEU A 541 -13.00 7.34 -27.77
CA LEU A 541 -12.79 6.96 -26.38
C LEU A 541 -11.42 7.45 -25.89
N ARG A 542 -11.44 8.39 -24.95
CA ARG A 542 -10.27 8.90 -24.21
C ARG A 542 -9.87 7.95 -23.08
N ASP A 543 -8.64 8.06 -22.61
CA ASP A 543 -8.12 7.31 -21.43
C ASP A 543 -8.27 5.77 -21.55
N ALA A 544 -8.34 5.25 -22.77
CA ALA A 544 -8.17 3.83 -23.07
C ALA A 544 -6.66 3.52 -23.11
N THR A 545 -6.24 2.56 -22.31
CA THR A 545 -4.91 1.94 -22.39
C THR A 545 -4.84 1.11 -23.67
N VAL A 546 -3.89 1.41 -24.54
CA VAL A 546 -3.62 0.70 -25.79
C VAL A 546 -2.28 0.00 -25.64
N THR A 547 -2.31 -1.33 -25.65
CA THR A 547 -1.14 -2.18 -25.42
C THR A 547 -0.90 -3.11 -26.60
N LEU A 548 0.37 -3.31 -26.93
CA LEU A 548 0.84 -4.15 -28.01
C LEU A 548 1.71 -5.28 -27.44
N LEU A 549 1.14 -6.47 -27.39
CA LEU A 549 1.77 -7.69 -26.87
C LEU A 549 2.25 -8.58 -28.03
N LYS A 550 3.38 -9.28 -27.86
CA LYS A 550 3.99 -10.10 -28.90
C LYS A 550 3.24 -11.44 -29.05
N ASP A 551 3.13 -11.96 -30.27
CA ASP A 551 2.32 -13.15 -30.60
C ASP A 551 3.15 -14.30 -31.21
N GLY A 552 3.06 -15.50 -30.62
CA GLY A 552 3.71 -16.73 -31.06
C GLY A 552 4.68 -17.35 -30.04
N GLU A 553 5.50 -18.31 -30.48
CA GLU A 553 6.58 -18.90 -29.68
C GLU A 553 7.59 -17.83 -29.22
N ASP A 554 7.79 -16.78 -30.02
CA ASP A 554 8.63 -15.61 -29.71
C ASP A 554 8.16 -14.79 -28.48
N ALA A 555 7.01 -15.13 -27.86
CA ALA A 555 6.42 -14.38 -26.75
C ALA A 555 6.95 -14.80 -25.36
N GLU A 556 7.17 -16.10 -25.11
CA GLU A 556 7.72 -16.58 -23.83
C GLU A 556 9.18 -16.12 -23.65
N GLU A 557 9.96 -16.10 -24.74
CA GLU A 557 11.35 -15.61 -24.74
C GLU A 557 11.43 -14.07 -24.66
N ALA A 558 10.36 -13.34 -25.02
CA ALA A 558 10.34 -11.87 -24.95
C ALA A 558 9.77 -11.31 -23.64
N ALA A 559 8.84 -12.02 -23.00
CA ALA A 559 8.22 -11.60 -21.73
C ALA A 559 9.20 -11.52 -20.55
N LEU A 560 10.45 -11.94 -20.74
CA LEU A 560 11.55 -11.83 -19.78
C LEU A 560 12.49 -10.63 -20.05
N ASP A 561 12.49 -10.07 -21.27
CA ASP A 561 13.52 -9.14 -21.77
C ASP A 561 13.00 -7.84 -22.45
N GLU A 562 11.72 -7.75 -22.89
CA GLU A 562 11.11 -6.54 -23.47
C GLU A 562 9.75 -6.21 -22.82
N GLU A 563 9.58 -5.02 -22.21
CA GLU A 563 8.26 -4.54 -21.76
C GLU A 563 7.27 -4.37 -22.94
N PRO A 564 5.97 -4.67 -22.74
CA PRO A 564 4.95 -4.50 -23.78
C PRO A 564 4.75 -3.02 -24.13
N ARG A 565 4.65 -2.69 -25.42
CA ARG A 565 4.49 -1.29 -25.84
C ARG A 565 3.09 -0.79 -25.53
N GLN A 566 3.00 0.18 -24.63
CA GLN A 566 1.74 0.74 -24.14
C GLN A 566 1.68 2.27 -24.30
N GLY A 567 0.46 2.81 -24.31
CA GLY A 567 0.15 4.24 -24.31
C GLY A 567 -1.34 4.48 -24.09
N THR A 568 -1.77 5.73 -23.91
CA THR A 568 -3.18 6.08 -23.71
C THR A 568 -3.74 6.97 -24.83
N THR A 569 -5.05 6.93 -25.01
CA THR A 569 -5.78 7.72 -26.02
C THR A 569 -6.12 9.15 -25.59
N ASP A 570 -5.98 10.10 -26.51
CA ASP A 570 -6.36 11.52 -26.32
C ASP A 570 -7.89 11.78 -26.30
N GLU A 571 -8.30 13.05 -26.17
CA GLU A 571 -9.72 13.45 -26.17
C GLU A 571 -10.47 13.16 -27.48
N LEU A 572 -9.76 12.84 -28.57
CA LEU A 572 -10.28 12.43 -29.87
C LEU A 572 -10.12 10.91 -30.08
N GLY A 573 -9.80 10.17 -29.01
CA GLY A 573 -9.61 8.73 -29.00
C GLY A 573 -8.34 8.25 -29.71
N ARG A 574 -7.38 9.14 -29.97
CA ARG A 574 -6.19 8.83 -30.77
C ARG A 574 -5.04 8.35 -29.90
N PHE A 575 -4.33 7.34 -30.39
CA PHE A 575 -3.08 6.86 -29.79
C PHE A 575 -1.96 6.80 -30.83
N GLN A 576 -0.72 6.74 -30.35
CA GLN A 576 0.45 6.40 -31.16
C GLN A 576 1.45 5.59 -30.34
N LEU A 577 1.89 4.45 -30.88
CA LEU A 577 2.99 3.63 -30.34
C LEU A 577 4.15 3.64 -31.33
N GLN A 578 5.38 3.69 -30.81
CA GLN A 578 6.63 3.73 -31.58
C GLN A 578 7.64 2.71 -31.00
N GLY A 579 8.82 2.59 -31.59
CA GLY A 579 9.86 1.70 -31.06
C GLY A 579 9.50 0.22 -31.13
N ILE A 580 8.69 -0.20 -32.12
CA ILE A 580 8.18 -1.58 -32.25
C ILE A 580 9.17 -2.42 -33.06
N ALA A 581 9.42 -3.67 -32.66
CA ALA A 581 10.27 -4.59 -33.43
C ALA A 581 9.50 -5.21 -34.62
N PRO A 582 10.18 -5.73 -35.66
CA PRO A 582 9.50 -6.51 -36.69
C PRO A 582 9.02 -7.84 -36.10
N GLY A 583 7.75 -8.19 -36.32
CA GLY A 583 7.15 -9.38 -35.71
C GLY A 583 5.62 -9.43 -35.84
N LYS A 584 5.02 -10.44 -35.20
CA LYS A 584 3.57 -10.53 -34.96
C LYS A 584 3.25 -10.05 -33.55
N TYR A 585 2.11 -9.40 -33.41
CA TYR A 585 1.63 -8.83 -32.17
C TYR A 585 0.10 -8.90 -32.10
N LEU A 586 -0.43 -8.98 -30.89
CA LEU A 586 -1.81 -8.60 -30.59
C LEU A 586 -1.82 -7.14 -30.16
N LEU A 587 -2.46 -6.27 -30.94
CA LEU A 587 -2.76 -4.90 -30.52
C LEU A 587 -4.15 -4.90 -29.89
N GLY A 588 -4.28 -4.40 -28.68
CA GLY A 588 -5.59 -4.19 -28.06
C GLY A 588 -5.73 -2.86 -27.36
N ALA A 589 -6.97 -2.51 -27.05
CA ALA A 589 -7.32 -1.32 -26.27
C ALA A 589 -8.43 -1.64 -25.26
N ALA A 590 -8.22 -1.26 -24.00
CA ALA A 590 -9.19 -1.37 -22.92
C ALA A 590 -9.33 -0.01 -22.22
N ILE A 591 -10.53 0.32 -21.72
CA ILE A 591 -10.70 1.42 -20.77
C ILE A 591 -10.57 0.86 -19.36
N ARG A 592 -9.83 1.56 -18.49
CA ARG A 592 -9.88 1.34 -17.04
C ARG A 592 -11.23 1.81 -16.49
N GLY A 593 -12.18 0.88 -16.39
CA GLY A 593 -13.48 1.08 -15.74
C GLY A 593 -13.63 0.23 -14.47
N ASP A 594 -14.63 0.55 -13.66
CA ASP A 594 -14.87 0.08 -12.27
C ASP A 594 -15.08 -1.45 -12.06
N LEU A 595 -14.65 -2.33 -12.97
CA LEU A 595 -14.93 -3.78 -12.86
C LEU A 595 -13.97 -4.69 -13.64
N MET A 596 -13.70 -4.36 -14.90
CA MET A 596 -13.07 -5.25 -15.88
C MET A 596 -12.34 -4.43 -16.95
N GLU A 597 -11.12 -4.83 -17.28
CA GLU A 597 -10.55 -4.47 -18.58
C GLU A 597 -11.19 -5.33 -19.67
N VAL A 598 -11.83 -4.68 -20.63
CA VAL A 598 -12.51 -5.32 -21.76
C VAL A 598 -11.76 -4.92 -23.02
N PRO A 599 -10.79 -5.72 -23.50
CA PRO A 599 -10.02 -5.37 -24.68
C PRO A 599 -10.84 -5.62 -25.96
N VAL A 600 -10.88 -4.62 -26.85
CA VAL A 600 -10.91 -4.93 -28.28
C VAL A 600 -9.49 -5.26 -28.68
N SER A 601 -9.26 -6.40 -29.33
CA SER A 601 -7.94 -6.80 -29.82
C SER A 601 -7.98 -7.22 -31.29
N GLN A 602 -6.85 -7.06 -31.97
CA GLN A 602 -6.65 -7.54 -33.34
C GLN A 602 -5.19 -7.98 -33.55
N PRO A 603 -4.95 -9.07 -34.30
CA PRO A 603 -3.61 -9.45 -34.71
C PRO A 603 -3.06 -8.43 -35.73
N ILE A 604 -1.87 -7.92 -35.46
CA ILE A 604 -1.13 -7.00 -36.33
C ILE A 604 0.28 -7.54 -36.53
N ALA A 605 0.87 -7.28 -37.69
CA ALA A 605 2.25 -7.67 -37.97
C ALA A 605 2.99 -6.48 -38.58
N PHE A 606 4.23 -6.26 -38.15
CA PHE A 606 5.06 -5.14 -38.58
C PHE A 606 6.31 -5.62 -39.31
N GLN A 607 6.61 -4.98 -40.43
CA GLN A 607 7.93 -5.00 -41.07
C GLN A 607 8.82 -3.91 -40.48
N ALA A 608 10.14 -4.00 -40.72
CA ALA A 608 11.09 -3.02 -40.20
C ALA A 608 10.78 -1.60 -40.70
N ARG A 609 10.49 -0.70 -39.77
CA ARG A 609 10.09 0.71 -40.01
C ARG A 609 8.81 0.88 -40.81
N GLU A 610 7.92 -0.11 -40.76
CA GLU A 610 6.55 0.05 -41.21
C GLU A 610 5.80 1.04 -40.29
N HIS A 611 4.89 1.81 -40.88
CA HIS A 611 3.92 2.61 -40.15
C HIS A 611 2.52 2.12 -40.51
N ARG A 612 1.64 1.97 -39.51
CA ARG A 612 0.25 1.56 -39.73
C ARG A 612 -0.74 2.49 -39.03
N ASP A 613 -1.82 2.80 -39.72
CA ASP A 613 -3.02 3.38 -39.13
C ASP A 613 -4.06 2.28 -38.91
N VAL A 614 -4.70 2.29 -37.75
CA VAL A 614 -5.77 1.34 -37.40
C VAL A 614 -6.97 2.03 -36.75
N SER A 615 -8.12 1.37 -36.77
CA SER A 615 -9.27 1.73 -35.93
C SER A 615 -9.63 0.54 -35.04
N LEU A 616 -9.72 0.80 -33.74
CA LEU A 616 -10.16 -0.14 -32.73
C LEU A 616 -11.58 0.27 -32.30
N ARG A 617 -12.52 -0.66 -32.29
CA ARG A 617 -13.90 -0.39 -31.88
C ARG A 617 -14.32 -1.43 -30.85
N LEU A 618 -14.61 -0.97 -29.63
CA LEU A 618 -15.07 -1.83 -28.55
C LEU A 618 -16.44 -2.43 -28.87
N GLU A 619 -16.61 -3.71 -28.52
CA GLU A 619 -17.89 -4.39 -28.68
C GLU A 619 -18.90 -3.96 -27.61
N ALA A 620 -20.19 -4.08 -27.93
CA ALA A 620 -21.28 -3.84 -26.98
C ALA A 620 -21.39 -5.01 -25.98
N GLY A 621 -20.50 -5.02 -24.99
CA GLY A 621 -20.54 -5.98 -23.89
C GLY A 621 -21.87 -5.94 -23.13
N ARG A 622 -22.34 -7.11 -22.71
CA ARG A 622 -23.69 -7.30 -22.19
C ARG A 622 -23.84 -6.69 -20.79
N GLU A 623 -25.07 -6.27 -20.49
CA GLU A 623 -25.47 -5.92 -19.12
C GLU A 623 -26.06 -7.15 -18.40
N ARG A 624 -25.68 -7.37 -17.14
CA ARG A 624 -26.24 -8.40 -16.27
C ARG A 624 -26.60 -7.80 -14.90
N PRO A 625 -27.90 -7.62 -14.58
CA PRO A 625 -28.32 -7.03 -13.31
C PRO A 625 -28.13 -8.01 -12.14
N GLY A 626 -27.96 -7.47 -10.93
CA GLY A 626 -27.86 -8.28 -9.72
C GLY A 626 -28.22 -7.53 -8.44
N ILE A 627 -28.17 -8.27 -7.34
CA ILE A 627 -28.34 -7.76 -5.97
C ILE A 627 -27.39 -8.48 -5.01
N ALA A 628 -26.67 -7.74 -4.17
CA ALA A 628 -25.93 -8.28 -3.04
C ALA A 628 -26.79 -8.23 -1.79
N VAL A 629 -26.76 -9.31 -1.00
CA VAL A 629 -27.63 -9.48 0.17
C VAL A 629 -26.93 -10.23 1.31
N ASP A 630 -27.43 -10.02 2.53
CA ASP A 630 -27.00 -10.77 3.70
C ASP A 630 -27.55 -12.22 3.72
N GLY A 631 -27.12 -13.01 4.69
CA GLY A 631 -27.63 -14.37 4.92
C GLY A 631 -29.13 -14.46 5.25
N THR A 632 -29.77 -13.35 5.61
CA THR A 632 -31.23 -13.25 5.81
C THR A 632 -31.99 -12.83 4.54
N GLY A 633 -31.28 -12.35 3.52
CA GLY A 633 -31.82 -11.83 2.26
C GLY A 633 -32.08 -10.32 2.23
N GLN A 634 -31.59 -9.55 3.21
CA GLN A 634 -31.66 -8.09 3.19
C GLN A 634 -30.56 -7.50 2.28
N PRO A 635 -30.82 -6.40 1.55
CA PRO A 635 -29.85 -5.80 0.63
C PRO A 635 -28.62 -5.23 1.35
N LEU A 636 -27.44 -5.41 0.75
CA LEU A 636 -26.16 -4.87 1.22
C LEU A 636 -25.62 -3.82 0.24
N ALA A 637 -25.49 -2.59 0.71
CA ALA A 637 -24.91 -1.46 -0.02
C ALA A 637 -23.38 -1.40 0.14
N GLY A 638 -22.68 -0.77 -0.81
CA GLY A 638 -21.23 -0.55 -0.74
C GLY A 638 -20.35 -1.77 -1.00
N VAL A 639 -20.94 -2.95 -1.23
CA VAL A 639 -20.24 -4.20 -1.56
C VAL A 639 -19.47 -3.99 -2.85
N ALA A 640 -18.14 -4.06 -2.81
CA ALA A 640 -17.30 -4.00 -3.99
C ALA A 640 -17.32 -5.37 -4.69
N ILE A 641 -17.65 -5.39 -5.97
CA ILE A 641 -17.68 -6.60 -6.79
C ILE A 641 -16.54 -6.51 -7.80
N THR A 642 -15.63 -7.48 -7.78
CA THR A 642 -14.53 -7.59 -8.76
C THR A 642 -14.81 -8.76 -9.71
N ALA A 643 -14.33 -8.64 -10.95
CA ALA A 643 -14.54 -9.64 -11.98
C ALA A 643 -13.25 -9.86 -12.79
N ALA A 644 -12.85 -11.11 -12.96
CA ALA A 644 -11.73 -11.52 -13.81
C ALA A 644 -12.20 -12.47 -14.92
N LEU A 645 -11.42 -12.54 -15.99
CA LEU A 645 -11.48 -13.66 -16.93
C LEU A 645 -10.77 -14.89 -16.32
N PRO A 646 -11.06 -16.10 -16.79
CA PRO A 646 -10.22 -17.27 -16.49
C PRO A 646 -8.83 -17.13 -17.12
N ASP A 647 -7.80 -17.53 -16.37
CA ASP A 647 -6.53 -18.02 -16.92
C ASP A 647 -6.77 -19.43 -17.53
N ASP A 648 -6.11 -19.90 -18.60
CA ASP A 648 -5.22 -19.20 -19.54
C ASP A 648 -5.21 -19.91 -20.91
N GLU A 649 -5.06 -19.14 -21.99
CA GLU A 649 -4.46 -19.49 -23.30
C GLU A 649 -4.24 -18.19 -24.09
N ASP A 650 -5.15 -17.21 -23.94
CA ASP A 650 -5.06 -15.84 -24.48
C ASP A 650 -4.69 -14.79 -23.40
N SER A 651 -4.53 -15.16 -22.12
CA SER A 651 -4.51 -14.22 -20.97
C SER A 651 -3.17 -13.50 -20.74
N ARG A 652 -2.33 -13.40 -21.78
CA ARG A 652 -1.08 -12.59 -21.83
C ARG A 652 -1.28 -11.08 -21.56
N TRP A 653 -2.51 -10.64 -21.30
CA TRP A 653 -2.88 -9.29 -20.87
C TRP A 653 -2.84 -9.08 -19.35
N SER A 654 -2.79 -10.16 -18.55
CA SER A 654 -2.76 -10.08 -17.08
C SER A 654 -1.36 -9.74 -16.57
N GLY A 655 -0.95 -8.48 -16.76
CA GLY A 655 0.27 -7.93 -16.15
C GLY A 655 0.15 -8.01 -14.62
N GLY A 656 1.16 -8.61 -13.97
CA GLY A 656 1.05 -9.13 -12.60
C GLY A 656 0.44 -8.16 -11.58
N SER A 657 -0.59 -8.62 -10.87
CA SER A 657 -1.19 -7.90 -9.76
C SER A 657 -0.19 -7.71 -8.61
N GLY A 658 0.10 -6.46 -8.28
CA GLY A 658 0.52 -6.10 -6.92
C GLY A 658 -0.62 -6.34 -5.92
N ASP A 659 -0.35 -6.18 -4.61
CA ASP A 659 -1.30 -6.49 -3.53
C ASP A 659 -2.63 -5.70 -3.59
N ASP A 660 -2.67 -4.58 -4.33
CA ASP A 660 -3.88 -3.78 -4.58
C ASP A 660 -4.50 -4.10 -5.95
N GLY A 661 -5.51 -4.96 -5.97
CA GLY A 661 -6.33 -5.24 -7.15
C GLY A 661 -7.23 -4.06 -7.56
N PRO A 662 -7.78 -4.03 -8.79
CA PRO A 662 -8.56 -2.91 -9.30
C PRO A 662 -9.84 -2.66 -8.48
N PRO A 663 -10.22 -1.39 -8.24
CA PRO A 663 -11.41 -1.04 -7.45
C PRO A 663 -12.70 -1.49 -8.15
N GLY A 664 -13.39 -2.45 -7.53
CA GLY A 664 -14.59 -3.07 -8.08
C GLY A 664 -15.90 -2.31 -7.81
N LEU A 665 -16.92 -2.59 -8.65
CA LEU A 665 -18.23 -1.94 -8.62
C LEU A 665 -18.89 -2.06 -7.26
N ARG A 666 -19.10 -0.92 -6.59
CA ARG A 666 -19.85 -0.85 -5.32
C ARG A 666 -21.36 -0.94 -5.57
N THR A 667 -22.06 -1.75 -4.77
CA THR A 667 -23.52 -1.86 -4.81
C THR A 667 -24.23 -0.60 -4.31
N GLY A 668 -25.38 -0.29 -4.90
CA GLY A 668 -26.20 0.87 -4.51
C GLY A 668 -26.89 0.72 -3.15
N PRO A 669 -27.56 1.79 -2.65
CA PRO A 669 -28.23 1.77 -1.34
C PRO A 669 -29.35 0.73 -1.17
N ASP A 670 -29.88 0.16 -2.26
CA ASP A 670 -30.85 -0.95 -2.26
C ASP A 670 -30.20 -2.31 -2.57
N GLY A 671 -28.87 -2.39 -2.47
CA GLY A 671 -28.05 -3.58 -2.72
C GLY A 671 -27.88 -3.95 -4.18
N ARG A 672 -28.49 -3.22 -5.13
CA ARG A 672 -28.43 -3.54 -6.55
C ARG A 672 -27.11 -3.14 -7.21
N PHE A 673 -26.81 -3.85 -8.28
CA PHE A 673 -25.74 -3.55 -9.22
C PHE A 673 -26.13 -4.02 -10.63
N THR A 674 -25.38 -3.58 -11.63
CA THR A 674 -25.43 -4.11 -12.99
C THR A 674 -24.01 -4.29 -13.46
N LEU A 675 -23.60 -5.54 -13.72
CA LEU A 675 -22.34 -5.79 -14.43
C LEU A 675 -22.52 -5.32 -15.87
N ARG A 676 -21.51 -4.65 -16.41
CA ARG A 676 -21.48 -4.09 -17.76
C ARG A 676 -20.22 -4.55 -18.47
N GLY A 677 -20.21 -4.51 -19.80
CA GLY A 677 -19.02 -4.90 -20.58
C GLY A 677 -18.80 -6.41 -20.68
N LEU A 678 -19.78 -7.25 -20.34
CA LEU A 678 -19.62 -8.72 -20.43
C LEU A 678 -19.59 -9.17 -21.91
N VAL A 679 -18.39 -9.25 -22.48
CA VAL A 679 -18.14 -9.70 -23.87
C VAL A 679 -17.78 -11.19 -23.94
N ALA A 680 -17.00 -11.68 -22.98
CA ALA A 680 -16.58 -13.07 -22.91
C ALA A 680 -17.73 -13.96 -22.41
N PRO A 681 -17.75 -15.27 -22.73
CA PRO A 681 -18.85 -16.15 -22.32
C PRO A 681 -18.95 -16.34 -20.81
N ARG A 682 -17.85 -16.19 -20.05
CA ARG A 682 -17.76 -16.52 -18.61
C ARG A 682 -16.68 -15.70 -17.89
N TYR A 683 -16.95 -15.37 -16.63
CA TYR A 683 -16.09 -14.58 -15.73
C TYR A 683 -16.07 -15.19 -14.32
N ALA A 684 -14.97 -15.01 -13.58
CA ALA A 684 -14.92 -15.25 -12.14
C ALA A 684 -15.30 -13.96 -11.40
N LEU A 685 -16.24 -14.03 -10.46
CA LEU A 685 -16.58 -12.92 -9.56
C LEU A 685 -16.13 -13.16 -8.14
N TRP A 686 -15.72 -12.09 -7.47
CA TRP A 686 -15.64 -12.01 -6.01
C TRP A 686 -16.46 -10.82 -5.53
N ALA A 687 -16.84 -10.84 -4.25
CA ALA A 687 -17.50 -9.72 -3.60
C ALA A 687 -16.82 -9.45 -2.25
N HIS A 688 -16.55 -8.18 -1.96
CA HIS A 688 -15.92 -7.75 -0.72
C HIS A 688 -16.76 -6.66 -0.05
N LEU A 689 -17.02 -6.84 1.25
CA LEU A 689 -17.58 -5.82 2.13
C LEU A 689 -16.92 -6.01 3.51
N PRO A 690 -16.30 -4.97 4.09
CA PRO A 690 -15.63 -5.11 5.39
C PRO A 690 -16.55 -5.71 6.48
N GLY A 691 -16.02 -6.69 7.20
CA GLY A 691 -16.77 -7.43 8.22
C GLY A 691 -17.85 -8.38 7.68
N HIS A 692 -17.79 -8.74 6.39
CA HIS A 692 -18.63 -9.78 5.78
C HIS A 692 -17.80 -10.68 4.86
N SER A 693 -18.08 -11.97 4.89
CA SER A 693 -17.45 -12.99 4.06
C SER A 693 -18.37 -13.42 2.91
N PHE A 694 -17.87 -13.41 1.67
CA PHE A 694 -18.60 -13.86 0.49
C PHE A 694 -18.81 -15.37 0.47
N ARG A 695 -19.99 -15.80 0.01
CA ARG A 695 -20.45 -17.20 0.00
C ARG A 695 -20.93 -17.59 -1.40
N PRO A 696 -20.03 -18.02 -2.30
CA PRO A 696 -20.42 -18.42 -3.65
C PRO A 696 -21.40 -19.61 -3.64
N GLU A 697 -21.31 -20.52 -2.66
CA GLU A 697 -22.20 -21.69 -2.52
C GLU A 697 -23.63 -21.34 -2.09
N ARG A 698 -23.84 -20.13 -1.54
CA ARG A 698 -25.15 -19.57 -1.20
C ARG A 698 -25.64 -18.54 -2.22
N SER A 699 -24.79 -18.17 -3.19
CA SER A 699 -25.09 -17.21 -4.25
C SER A 699 -25.85 -17.87 -5.41
N GLN A 700 -26.45 -17.07 -6.29
CA GLN A 700 -27.26 -17.55 -7.42
C GLN A 700 -26.94 -16.80 -8.72
N GLY A 701 -27.14 -17.49 -9.85
CA GLY A 701 -26.79 -17.01 -11.19
C GLY A 701 -25.37 -17.39 -11.65
N GLY A 702 -24.69 -18.26 -10.91
CA GLY A 702 -23.36 -18.76 -11.24
C GLY A 702 -23.05 -20.10 -10.56
N GLU A 703 -21.89 -20.68 -10.88
CA GLU A 703 -21.37 -21.90 -10.26
C GLU A 703 -20.24 -21.54 -9.27
N PRO A 704 -20.16 -22.11 -8.05
CA PRO A 704 -19.07 -21.79 -7.13
C PRO A 704 -17.70 -22.16 -7.69
N TYR A 705 -16.67 -21.36 -7.38
CA TYR A 705 -15.27 -21.64 -7.71
C TYR A 705 -14.44 -21.82 -6.42
N PRO A 706 -14.36 -23.06 -5.86
CA PRO A 706 -13.88 -23.26 -4.49
C PRO A 706 -12.37 -23.04 -4.29
N GLU A 707 -11.59 -23.08 -5.38
CA GLU A 707 -10.12 -22.96 -5.32
C GLU A 707 -9.66 -21.53 -5.01
N THR A 708 -10.47 -20.53 -5.37
CA THR A 708 -10.18 -19.09 -5.20
C THR A 708 -11.27 -18.36 -4.40
N GLY A 709 -12.30 -19.06 -3.92
CA GLY A 709 -13.44 -18.46 -3.20
C GLY A 709 -14.39 -17.63 -4.07
N GLY A 710 -14.27 -17.71 -5.41
CA GLY A 710 -15.07 -16.95 -6.36
C GLY A 710 -16.38 -17.63 -6.80
N LEU A 711 -17.10 -16.97 -7.71
CA LEU A 711 -18.31 -17.47 -8.36
C LEU A 711 -18.15 -17.34 -9.90
N TRP A 712 -18.20 -18.46 -10.62
CA TRP A 712 -18.23 -18.48 -12.09
C TRP A 712 -19.58 -17.99 -12.62
N VAL A 713 -19.53 -16.98 -13.48
CA VAL A 713 -20.69 -16.22 -13.97
C VAL A 713 -20.64 -16.11 -15.48
N ASP A 714 -21.62 -16.69 -16.15
CA ASP A 714 -21.74 -16.61 -17.61
C ASP A 714 -22.31 -15.25 -18.06
N SER A 715 -22.07 -14.83 -19.30
CA SER A 715 -22.66 -13.62 -19.91
C SER A 715 -24.13 -13.78 -20.33
N GLY A 716 -24.88 -14.55 -19.53
CA GLY A 716 -26.31 -14.80 -19.68
C GLY A 716 -27.18 -13.71 -19.04
N ALA A 717 -28.48 -13.71 -19.35
CA ALA A 717 -29.41 -12.67 -18.90
C ALA A 717 -30.06 -12.92 -17.53
N GLU A 718 -29.74 -14.02 -16.85
CA GLU A 718 -30.32 -14.34 -15.53
C GLU A 718 -29.76 -13.40 -14.44
N PRO A 719 -30.58 -12.83 -13.54
CA PRO A 719 -30.08 -11.90 -12.53
C PRO A 719 -29.17 -12.59 -11.51
N LEU A 720 -28.12 -11.89 -11.06
CA LEU A 720 -27.22 -12.36 -10.01
C LEU A 720 -27.79 -12.09 -8.61
N ARG A 721 -27.55 -13.02 -7.67
CA ARG A 721 -27.80 -12.81 -6.24
C ARG A 721 -26.58 -13.23 -5.45
N LEU A 722 -25.76 -12.26 -5.05
CA LEU A 722 -24.53 -12.50 -4.29
C LEU A 722 -24.85 -12.50 -2.79
N VAL A 723 -24.41 -13.53 -2.07
CA VAL A 723 -24.58 -13.65 -0.61
C VAL A 723 -23.26 -13.34 0.09
N LEU A 724 -23.28 -12.35 0.98
CA LEU A 724 -22.20 -12.07 1.92
C LEU A 724 -22.76 -12.20 3.33
N GLU A 725 -22.20 -13.09 4.15
CA GLU A 725 -22.62 -13.21 5.54
C GLU A 725 -21.71 -12.41 6.44
N ARG A 726 -22.31 -11.73 7.43
CA ARG A 726 -21.59 -10.94 8.42
C ARG A 726 -20.61 -11.83 9.17
N ASP A 727 -19.39 -11.36 9.37
CA ASP A 727 -18.41 -12.03 10.21
C ASP A 727 -18.89 -12.02 11.68
N GLY A 728 -18.73 -13.16 12.36
CA GLY A 728 -18.91 -13.21 13.81
C GLY A 728 -17.72 -12.56 14.50
N ARG A 729 -17.94 -11.87 15.62
CA ARG A 729 -16.84 -11.27 16.39
C ARG A 729 -16.63 -11.98 17.72
N ILE A 730 -15.42 -12.46 17.96
CA ILE A 730 -15.04 -13.11 19.22
C ILE A 730 -14.32 -12.14 20.15
N ARG A 731 -14.88 -11.97 21.35
CA ARG A 731 -14.45 -11.02 22.38
C ARG A 731 -13.99 -11.73 23.63
N GLY A 732 -13.08 -11.09 24.36
CA GLY A 732 -12.68 -11.53 25.69
C GLY A 732 -11.69 -10.57 26.34
N ARG A 733 -11.42 -10.78 27.62
CA ARG A 733 -10.44 -10.00 28.40
C ARG A 733 -9.43 -10.90 29.09
N VAL A 734 -8.15 -10.70 28.80
CA VAL A 734 -7.04 -11.50 29.33
C VAL A 734 -6.45 -10.86 30.58
N VAL A 735 -6.34 -11.65 31.66
CA VAL A 735 -5.88 -11.17 32.98
C VAL A 735 -4.92 -12.13 33.67
N GLU A 736 -4.14 -11.60 34.61
CA GLU A 736 -3.32 -12.35 35.56
C GLU A 736 -4.16 -12.92 36.73
N PRO A 737 -3.63 -13.87 37.55
CA PRO A 737 -4.26 -14.37 38.77
C PRO A 737 -4.27 -13.30 39.89
N GLY A 738 -5.17 -12.34 39.73
CA GLY A 738 -5.25 -11.11 40.52
C GLY A 738 -6.11 -10.02 39.86
N GLY A 739 -6.38 -10.13 38.55
CA GLY A 739 -7.23 -9.21 37.79
C GLY A 739 -6.48 -8.06 37.09
N THR A 740 -5.14 -8.02 37.20
CA THR A 740 -4.29 -7.20 36.32
C THR A 740 -4.54 -7.58 34.86
N ALA A 741 -4.62 -6.61 33.95
CA ALA A 741 -4.72 -6.90 32.53
C ALA A 741 -3.37 -7.36 31.95
N VAL A 742 -3.37 -8.46 31.19
CA VAL A 742 -2.22 -8.84 30.35
C VAL A 742 -2.38 -8.12 29.02
N THR A 743 -1.49 -7.18 28.70
CA THR A 743 -1.65 -6.31 27.52
C THR A 743 -0.89 -6.79 26.27
N SER A 744 0.01 -7.78 26.36
CA SER A 744 0.71 -8.32 25.18
C SER A 744 0.50 -9.83 25.10
N PHE A 745 -0.36 -10.25 24.17
CA PHE A 745 -0.73 -11.64 23.93
C PHE A 745 -1.22 -11.85 22.49
N GLN A 746 -1.13 -13.08 22.01
CA GLN A 746 -1.69 -13.51 20.73
C GLN A 746 -2.84 -14.50 20.94
N VAL A 747 -3.86 -14.45 20.09
CA VAL A 747 -4.99 -15.39 20.08
C VAL A 747 -4.98 -16.18 18.78
N LYS A 748 -4.85 -17.51 18.85
CA LYS A 748 -4.67 -18.39 17.68
C LYS A 748 -5.80 -19.42 17.61
N GLY A 749 -6.30 -19.69 16.40
CA GLY A 749 -7.37 -20.68 16.16
C GLY A 749 -7.59 -20.91 14.67
N ALA A 750 -7.98 -22.12 14.29
CA ALA A 750 -8.19 -22.48 12.88
C ALA A 750 -9.50 -21.89 12.33
N GLY A 751 -9.42 -20.95 11.40
CA GLY A 751 -10.57 -20.16 10.93
C GLY A 751 -10.89 -18.95 11.82
N LEU A 752 -9.87 -18.39 12.48
CA LEU A 752 -9.82 -16.98 12.89
C LEU A 752 -8.95 -16.21 11.89
N GLN A 753 -9.27 -14.94 11.63
CA GLN A 753 -8.42 -14.06 10.83
C GLN A 753 -7.27 -13.52 11.72
N THR A 754 -6.16 -14.24 11.82
CA THR A 754 -5.07 -13.94 12.79
C THR A 754 -3.89 -13.15 12.22
N GLN A 755 -3.89 -12.76 10.94
CA GLN A 755 -2.75 -12.09 10.32
C GLN A 755 -2.56 -10.62 10.75
N ALA A 756 -3.64 -9.94 11.18
CA ALA A 756 -3.61 -8.53 11.60
C ALA A 756 -3.98 -8.37 13.09
N GLN A 757 -3.13 -8.87 13.99
CA GLN A 757 -3.26 -8.62 15.44
C GLN A 757 -2.30 -7.51 15.89
N PRO A 758 -2.73 -6.54 16.71
CA PRO A 758 -1.86 -5.50 17.24
C PRO A 758 -0.81 -6.09 18.22
N GLU A 759 0.33 -5.42 18.36
CA GLU A 759 1.39 -5.81 19.30
C GLU A 759 0.94 -5.79 20.78
N ALA A 760 -0.07 -4.97 21.08
CA ALA A 760 -0.68 -4.85 22.39
C ALA A 760 -2.20 -4.62 22.34
N TRP A 761 -2.88 -5.18 23.34
CA TRP A 761 -4.31 -5.09 23.60
C TRP A 761 -4.57 -4.23 24.85
N PRO A 762 -5.06 -2.99 24.73
CA PRO A 762 -5.40 -2.14 25.86
C PRO A 762 -6.38 -2.80 26.83
N ASP A 763 -6.16 -2.60 28.13
CA ASP A 763 -6.91 -3.23 29.23
C ASP A 763 -7.05 -4.76 29.17
N GLY A 764 -6.24 -5.43 28.33
CA GLY A 764 -6.28 -6.87 28.07
C GLY A 764 -7.46 -7.31 27.19
N VAL A 765 -8.21 -6.39 26.58
CA VAL A 765 -9.42 -6.69 25.81
C VAL A 765 -9.07 -6.95 24.34
N PHE A 766 -9.56 -8.07 23.80
CA PHE A 766 -9.48 -8.38 22.36
C PHE A 766 -10.87 -8.50 21.74
N ASP A 767 -10.92 -8.20 20.44
CA ASP A 767 -12.12 -8.31 19.60
C ASP A 767 -11.67 -8.69 18.17
N LEU A 768 -11.86 -9.95 17.77
CA LEU A 768 -11.36 -10.53 16.51
C LEU A 768 -12.51 -11.05 15.63
N PRO A 769 -12.46 -10.84 14.29
CA PRO A 769 -13.43 -11.42 13.37
C PRO A 769 -13.17 -12.91 13.08
N PHE A 770 -14.24 -13.64 12.78
CA PHE A 770 -14.21 -15.01 12.28
C PHE A 770 -15.34 -15.26 11.28
N ASP A 771 -15.06 -16.12 10.31
CA ASP A 771 -15.96 -16.45 9.19
C ASP A 771 -16.42 -17.92 9.22
N THR A 772 -15.98 -18.73 10.19
CA THR A 772 -16.26 -20.18 10.20
C THR A 772 -17.18 -20.64 11.32
N SER A 773 -18.05 -21.59 11.02
CA SER A 773 -18.93 -22.26 12.00
C SER A 773 -18.34 -23.58 12.52
N GLY A 774 -18.84 -24.05 13.67
CA GLY A 774 -18.52 -25.35 14.27
C GLY A 774 -17.59 -25.28 15.50
N PRO A 775 -17.25 -26.43 16.10
CA PRO A 775 -16.35 -26.50 17.25
C PRO A 775 -14.91 -26.17 16.86
N LYS A 776 -14.28 -25.25 17.60
CA LYS A 776 -12.90 -24.79 17.42
C LYS A 776 -12.18 -24.78 18.77
N THR A 777 -10.86 -24.98 18.77
CA THR A 777 -10.02 -24.74 19.95
C THR A 777 -9.19 -23.47 19.73
N LEU A 778 -9.39 -22.49 20.60
CA LEU A 778 -8.63 -21.25 20.69
C LEU A 778 -7.38 -21.49 21.55
N THR A 779 -6.28 -20.82 21.26
CA THR A 779 -5.07 -20.80 22.10
C THR A 779 -4.67 -19.35 22.36
N VAL A 780 -4.64 -18.94 23.62
CA VAL A 780 -4.14 -17.62 24.06
C VAL A 780 -2.71 -17.79 24.58
N GLN A 781 -1.78 -16.96 24.13
CA GLN A 781 -0.36 -17.06 24.48
C GLN A 781 0.21 -15.67 24.80
N ALA A 782 0.92 -15.55 25.93
CA ALA A 782 1.64 -14.33 26.34
C ALA A 782 3.04 -14.66 26.83
N SER A 783 3.97 -13.72 26.71
CA SER A 783 5.35 -13.90 27.19
C SER A 783 5.35 -13.95 28.72
N GLY A 784 5.97 -14.98 29.31
CA GLY A 784 5.99 -15.20 30.76
C GLY A 784 4.75 -15.87 31.35
N PHE A 785 3.81 -16.36 30.54
CA PHE A 785 2.60 -17.06 30.99
C PHE A 785 2.45 -18.44 30.35
N ALA A 786 1.77 -19.37 31.05
CA ALA A 786 1.35 -20.64 30.48
C ALA A 786 0.30 -20.42 29.37
N PRO A 787 0.39 -21.14 28.24
CA PRO A 787 -0.58 -21.02 27.16
C PRO A 787 -1.93 -21.64 27.57
N LEU A 788 -3.02 -20.90 27.35
CA LEU A 788 -4.38 -21.34 27.68
C LEU A 788 -5.08 -21.83 26.41
N GLN A 789 -5.63 -23.04 26.43
CA GLN A 789 -6.53 -23.51 25.37
C GLN A 789 -7.99 -23.51 25.80
N ARG A 790 -8.87 -23.10 24.89
CA ARG A 790 -10.32 -22.98 25.15
C ARG A 790 -11.12 -23.49 23.97
N ASP A 791 -11.95 -24.50 24.20
CA ASP A 791 -12.92 -24.95 23.20
C ASP A 791 -14.10 -23.95 23.13
N VAL A 792 -14.51 -23.62 21.91
CA VAL A 792 -15.64 -22.74 21.60
C VAL A 792 -16.43 -23.37 20.44
N THR A 793 -17.75 -23.17 20.41
CA THR A 793 -18.54 -23.43 19.21
C THR A 793 -18.81 -22.09 18.54
N LEU A 794 -18.23 -21.88 17.36
CA LEU A 794 -18.47 -20.70 16.55
C LEU A 794 -19.73 -20.88 15.70
N THR A 795 -20.45 -19.79 15.48
CA THR A 795 -21.57 -19.70 14.54
C THR A 795 -21.40 -18.43 13.74
N GLU A 796 -21.41 -18.54 12.42
CA GLU A 796 -21.31 -17.43 11.47
C GLU A 796 -22.33 -16.32 11.78
N GLY A 797 -21.92 -15.06 11.68
CA GLY A 797 -22.75 -13.88 12.03
C GLY A 797 -23.07 -13.68 13.52
N VAL A 798 -22.69 -14.59 14.41
CA VAL A 798 -22.99 -14.52 15.86
C VAL A 798 -21.76 -14.08 16.65
N ASP A 799 -21.85 -12.94 17.35
CA ASP A 799 -20.79 -12.51 18.26
C ASP A 799 -20.69 -13.43 19.48
N VAL A 800 -19.46 -13.79 19.87
CA VAL A 800 -19.17 -14.70 20.99
C VAL A 800 -18.34 -13.96 22.03
N ASP A 801 -18.88 -13.79 23.24
CA ASP A 801 -18.13 -13.28 24.38
C ASP A 801 -17.61 -14.44 25.23
N LEU A 802 -16.28 -14.53 25.37
CA LEU A 802 -15.60 -15.51 26.20
C LEU A 802 -15.45 -15.03 27.67
N GLY A 803 -15.78 -13.78 27.95
CA GLY A 803 -15.64 -13.16 29.26
C GLY A 803 -14.18 -12.96 29.64
N VAL A 804 -13.85 -13.26 30.91
CA VAL A 804 -12.51 -13.09 31.47
C VAL A 804 -11.71 -14.40 31.35
N LEU A 805 -10.59 -14.34 30.64
CA LEU A 805 -9.63 -15.43 30.47
C LEU A 805 -8.41 -15.17 31.36
N THR A 806 -8.19 -16.01 32.37
CA THR A 806 -7.03 -15.91 33.24
C THR A 806 -5.85 -16.67 32.65
N LEU A 807 -4.71 -16.01 32.44
CA LEU A 807 -3.44 -16.68 32.16
C LEU A 807 -2.69 -16.90 33.46
N ASP A 808 -2.28 -18.14 33.73
CA ASP A 808 -1.38 -18.45 34.85
C ASP A 808 0.07 -18.05 34.43
N PRO A 809 0.84 -17.31 35.24
CA PRO A 809 2.26 -17.04 34.95
C PRO A 809 3.10 -18.34 34.92
N GLY A 810 2.56 -19.43 35.46
CA GLY A 810 3.21 -20.72 35.57
C GLY A 810 4.45 -20.65 36.45
N TRP A 811 5.35 -21.58 36.24
CA TRP A 811 6.66 -21.59 36.92
C TRP A 811 7.73 -22.30 36.10
N THR A 812 8.96 -22.19 36.59
CA THR A 812 10.16 -22.73 35.93
C THR A 812 10.76 -23.84 36.77
N LEU A 813 10.91 -25.03 36.17
CA LEU A 813 11.61 -26.17 36.75
C LEU A 813 12.97 -26.34 36.09
N ARG A 814 14.04 -26.28 36.88
CA ARG A 814 15.38 -26.70 36.42
C ARG A 814 15.54 -28.21 36.59
N LEU A 815 16.10 -28.87 35.60
CA LEU A 815 16.40 -30.29 35.61
C LEU A 815 17.92 -30.47 35.56
N VAL A 816 18.46 -31.26 36.50
CA VAL A 816 19.86 -31.69 36.48
C VAL A 816 19.87 -33.19 36.24
N LEU A 817 20.36 -33.59 35.07
CA LEU A 817 20.36 -34.98 34.63
C LEU A 817 21.66 -35.65 35.09
N HIS A 818 21.56 -36.85 35.64
CA HIS A 818 22.71 -37.66 36.07
C HIS A 818 22.62 -39.08 35.52
N ASP A 819 23.75 -39.71 35.29
CA ASP A 819 23.85 -41.13 34.97
C ASP A 819 23.40 -41.97 36.17
N ALA A 820 22.40 -42.85 35.98
CA ALA A 820 21.83 -43.68 37.04
C ALA A 820 22.75 -44.81 37.55
N GLU A 821 23.87 -45.08 36.88
CA GLU A 821 24.89 -46.07 37.29
C GLU A 821 26.14 -45.41 37.85
N THR A 822 26.64 -44.34 37.22
CA THR A 822 27.89 -43.67 37.62
C THR A 822 27.69 -42.44 38.52
N GLY A 823 26.48 -41.87 38.57
CA GLY A 823 26.19 -40.63 39.28
C GLY A 823 26.76 -39.36 38.63
N ALA A 824 27.51 -39.49 37.53
CA ALA A 824 28.08 -38.37 36.79
C ALA A 824 26.97 -37.47 36.22
N ALA A 825 27.21 -36.15 36.23
CA ALA A 825 26.29 -35.21 35.58
C ALA A 825 26.30 -35.41 34.06
N LEU A 826 25.12 -35.26 33.43
CA LEU A 826 24.90 -35.41 32.00
C LEU A 826 24.48 -34.05 31.40
N PRO A 827 25.44 -33.13 31.16
CA PRO A 827 25.15 -31.77 30.70
C PRO A 827 24.65 -31.72 29.26
N ASP A 828 24.93 -32.75 28.46
CA ASP A 828 24.51 -32.89 27.07
C ASP A 828 23.96 -34.32 26.87
N VAL A 829 22.70 -34.40 26.44
CA VAL A 829 21.92 -35.61 26.21
C VAL A 829 21.09 -35.35 24.95
N GLY A 830 21.22 -36.21 23.94
CA GLY A 830 20.67 -36.00 22.61
C GLY A 830 19.17 -35.69 22.62
N ALA A 831 18.84 -34.49 22.13
CA ALA A 831 17.50 -33.97 21.89
C ALA A 831 16.44 -34.40 22.91
N LEU A 832 16.54 -33.88 24.14
CA LEU A 832 15.50 -34.09 25.15
C LEU A 832 14.16 -33.47 24.71
N TYR A 833 13.12 -34.30 24.65
CA TYR A 833 11.73 -33.92 24.52
C TYR A 833 10.98 -34.17 25.82
N VAL A 834 10.10 -33.24 26.19
CA VAL A 834 9.25 -33.33 27.37
C VAL A 834 7.81 -33.13 26.96
N LYS A 835 6.93 -34.01 27.44
CA LYS A 835 5.48 -33.92 27.27
C LYS A 835 4.80 -33.87 28.64
N LEU A 836 3.89 -32.93 28.80
CA LEU A 836 3.05 -32.85 29.99
C LEU A 836 1.88 -33.86 29.87
N THR A 837 1.57 -34.53 30.97
CA THR A 837 0.41 -35.44 31.12
C THR A 837 -0.21 -35.28 32.50
N GLU A 838 -1.51 -35.58 32.60
CA GLU A 838 -2.23 -35.66 33.89
C GLU A 838 -2.08 -34.43 34.83
N PRO A 839 -2.10 -33.17 34.35
CA PRO A 839 -1.98 -32.00 35.22
C PRO A 839 -3.31 -31.61 35.90
N SER A 840 -3.21 -30.74 36.90
CA SER A 840 -4.35 -30.25 37.68
C SER A 840 -5.38 -29.42 36.89
N ASP A 841 -4.97 -28.74 35.82
CA ASP A 841 -5.84 -27.91 34.97
C ASP A 841 -5.93 -28.46 33.53
N PRO A 842 -7.14 -28.80 33.02
CA PRO A 842 -7.31 -29.41 31.70
C PRO A 842 -7.19 -28.44 30.52
N ASP A 843 -7.46 -27.14 30.71
CA ASP A 843 -7.40 -26.14 29.64
C ASP A 843 -5.95 -25.71 29.37
N ILE A 844 -5.08 -25.71 30.40
CA ILE A 844 -3.62 -25.62 30.21
C ILE A 844 -3.05 -26.96 29.70
N ALA A 845 -3.56 -28.11 30.16
CA ALA A 845 -3.09 -29.44 29.73
C ALA A 845 -3.07 -29.60 28.20
N ARG A 846 -4.15 -29.18 27.55
CA ARG A 846 -4.35 -29.32 26.09
C ARG A 846 -3.31 -28.53 25.30
N ALA A 847 -2.98 -27.33 25.76
CA ALA A 847 -1.96 -26.48 25.15
C ALA A 847 -0.54 -27.09 25.24
N MET A 848 -0.24 -27.84 26.30
CA MET A 848 1.08 -28.45 26.57
C MET A 848 1.16 -29.96 26.27
N ALA A 849 0.13 -30.56 25.68
CA ALA A 849 0.04 -32.01 25.41
C ALA A 849 0.95 -32.51 24.27
N ARG A 850 1.56 -31.60 23.49
CA ARG A 850 2.55 -31.92 22.44
C ARG A 850 3.96 -31.97 23.03
N PRO A 851 4.81 -32.96 22.69
CA PRO A 851 6.21 -32.98 23.13
C PRO A 851 6.95 -31.72 22.69
N GLN A 852 7.56 -31.01 23.63
CA GLN A 852 8.40 -29.84 23.40
C GLN A 852 9.88 -30.23 23.53
N ARG A 853 10.73 -29.74 22.63
CA ARG A 853 12.18 -29.92 22.72
C ARG A 853 12.74 -28.97 23.78
N VAL A 854 13.49 -29.51 24.74
CA VAL A 854 14.18 -28.74 25.78
C VAL A 854 15.67 -28.70 25.47
N VAL A 855 16.28 -27.54 25.62
CA VAL A 855 17.71 -27.31 25.38
C VAL A 855 18.41 -27.06 26.72
N ALA A 856 19.60 -27.61 26.90
CA ALA A 856 20.43 -27.32 28.06
C ALA A 856 21.10 -25.94 27.94
N GLN A 857 21.20 -25.22 29.05
CA GLN A 857 22.13 -24.10 29.21
C GLN A 857 23.02 -24.42 30.42
N ASP A 858 24.34 -24.37 30.23
CA ASP A 858 25.36 -24.72 31.23
C ASP A 858 25.12 -26.08 31.93
N GLY A 859 24.60 -27.06 31.17
CA GLY A 859 24.29 -28.40 31.66
C GLY A 859 22.97 -28.53 32.44
N VAL A 860 22.17 -27.47 32.53
CA VAL A 860 20.86 -27.44 33.17
C VAL A 860 19.76 -27.28 32.12
N TYR A 861 18.81 -28.21 32.10
CA TYR A 861 17.66 -28.15 31.21
C TYR A 861 16.55 -27.37 31.92
N THR A 862 15.95 -26.38 31.26
CA THR A 862 15.02 -25.46 31.90
C THR A 862 13.63 -25.58 31.26
N LEU A 863 12.66 -26.08 32.01
CA LEU A 863 11.25 -26.10 31.64
C LEU A 863 10.58 -24.84 32.18
N THR A 864 10.14 -23.93 31.30
CA THR A 864 9.37 -22.72 31.65
C THR A 864 7.87 -22.96 31.53
N GLN A 865 7.06 -22.02 32.06
CA GLN A 865 5.61 -21.94 31.83
C GLN A 865 4.83 -23.20 32.26
N LEU A 866 5.32 -23.94 33.27
CA LEU A 866 4.66 -25.14 33.79
C LEU A 866 3.41 -24.79 34.62
N PRO A 867 2.34 -25.61 34.56
CA PRO A 867 1.11 -25.39 35.32
C PRO A 867 1.27 -25.72 36.81
N PRO A 868 0.27 -25.42 37.66
CA PRO A 868 0.24 -25.88 39.05
C PRO A 868 0.36 -27.41 39.18
N SER A 869 1.06 -27.84 40.24
CA SER A 869 1.16 -29.26 40.63
C SER A 869 -0.14 -29.76 41.28
N PRO A 870 -0.52 -31.05 41.14
CA PRO A 870 0.25 -32.14 40.54
C PRO A 870 0.19 -32.19 39.00
N PHE A 871 1.24 -32.75 38.39
CA PHE A 871 1.27 -33.18 37.00
C PHE A 871 2.36 -34.26 36.78
N VAL A 872 2.26 -35.01 35.68
CA VAL A 872 3.28 -35.97 35.25
C VAL A 872 4.04 -35.45 34.03
N LEU A 873 5.36 -35.43 34.10
CA LEU A 873 6.24 -35.18 32.96
C LEU A 873 6.66 -36.52 32.34
N GLU A 874 6.33 -36.74 31.07
CA GLU A 874 6.93 -37.79 30.24
C GLU A 874 8.17 -37.23 29.53
N PHE A 875 9.31 -37.88 29.73
CA PHE A 875 10.58 -37.51 29.12
C PHE A 875 10.99 -38.54 28.07
N GLN A 876 11.50 -38.06 26.94
CA GLN A 876 12.08 -38.87 25.87
C GLN A 876 13.37 -38.21 25.41
N ALA A 877 14.47 -38.96 25.38
CA ALA A 877 15.74 -38.51 24.83
C ALA A 877 16.22 -39.53 23.78
N HIS A 878 17.14 -39.13 22.92
CA HIS A 878 17.73 -40.06 21.95
C HIS A 878 18.67 -41.06 22.62
N ASP A 879 19.46 -40.61 23.61
CA ASP A 879 20.52 -41.39 24.24
C ASP A 879 20.14 -42.06 25.58
N ALA A 880 18.90 -41.92 26.03
CA ALA A 880 18.43 -42.43 27.32
C ALA A 880 17.03 -43.00 27.22
N ARG A 881 16.71 -43.98 28.07
CA ARG A 881 15.37 -44.59 28.08
C ARG A 881 14.30 -43.55 28.44
N PRO A 882 13.10 -43.62 27.82
CA PRO A 882 11.96 -42.83 28.27
C PRO A 882 11.66 -43.08 29.75
N PHE A 883 11.40 -42.01 30.49
CA PHE A 883 11.03 -42.08 31.90
C PHE A 883 9.89 -41.09 32.20
N ARG A 884 9.22 -41.30 33.34
CA ARG A 884 8.17 -40.42 33.84
C ARG A 884 8.53 -39.89 35.21
N HIS A 885 8.15 -38.65 35.51
CA HIS A 885 8.29 -38.07 36.85
C HIS A 885 7.01 -37.35 37.25
N GLU A 886 6.50 -37.65 38.44
CA GLU A 886 5.31 -37.01 39.01
C GLU A 886 5.73 -35.80 39.85
N VAL A 887 5.39 -34.60 39.39
CA VAL A 887 5.68 -33.33 40.08
C VAL A 887 4.51 -33.00 40.99
N THR A 888 4.50 -33.59 42.18
CA THR A 888 3.43 -33.42 43.20
C THR A 888 3.45 -32.07 43.91
N SER A 889 4.56 -31.32 43.81
CA SER A 889 4.73 -29.99 44.41
C SER A 889 5.75 -29.17 43.61
N ARG A 890 5.67 -27.84 43.72
CA ARG A 890 6.63 -26.90 43.09
C ARG A 890 8.01 -27.03 43.72
N VAL A 891 9.03 -27.32 42.90
CA VAL A 891 10.44 -27.46 43.30
C VAL A 891 11.34 -26.73 42.30
N ASP A 892 12.22 -25.83 42.74
CA ASP A 892 12.99 -25.00 41.81
C ASP A 892 14.06 -25.77 41.02
N THR A 893 14.45 -26.96 41.48
CA THR A 893 15.37 -27.88 40.78
C THR A 893 15.04 -29.33 41.12
N LEU A 894 15.01 -30.18 40.09
CA LEU A 894 14.83 -31.63 40.19
C LEU A 894 16.05 -32.35 39.63
N THR A 895 16.69 -33.17 40.46
CA THR A 895 17.76 -34.09 40.04
C THR A 895 17.14 -35.39 39.51
N VAL A 896 17.51 -35.80 38.29
CA VAL A 896 16.95 -36.99 37.63
C VAL A 896 18.05 -38.00 37.29
N PRO A 897 17.97 -39.26 37.76
CA PRO A 897 18.82 -40.34 37.29
C PRO A 897 18.29 -40.91 35.96
N LEU A 898 19.13 -40.92 34.92
CA LEU A 898 18.85 -41.48 33.59
C LEU A 898 19.52 -42.85 33.42
N ASP A 899 18.74 -43.85 32.97
CA ASP A 899 19.30 -45.10 32.45
C ASP A 899 19.65 -44.92 30.97
N LEU A 900 20.95 -44.84 30.66
CA LEU A 900 21.49 -44.71 29.30
C LEU A 900 21.41 -46.01 28.48
N ALA A 901 20.88 -47.08 29.06
CA ALA A 901 20.81 -48.44 28.52
C ALA A 901 22.16 -49.05 28.12
N ALA A 902 22.12 -50.13 27.34
CA ALA A 902 23.31 -50.67 26.69
C ALA A 902 23.79 -49.72 25.59
N LYS A 903 25.11 -49.60 25.45
CA LYS A 903 25.78 -48.82 24.41
C LYS A 903 25.98 -49.73 23.20
N VAL A 904 25.24 -49.51 22.14
CA VAL A 904 25.15 -50.43 21.00
C VAL A 904 25.82 -49.83 19.77
N ARG A 905 26.92 -50.43 19.32
CA ARG A 905 27.60 -50.03 18.08
C ARG A 905 27.02 -50.81 16.90
N PHE A 906 26.47 -50.12 15.92
CA PHE A 906 26.01 -50.72 14.68
C PHE A 906 26.98 -50.39 13.54
N THR A 907 27.38 -51.40 12.77
CA THR A 907 28.18 -51.24 11.56
C THR A 907 27.42 -51.79 10.37
N ALA A 908 27.30 -51.02 9.29
CA ALA A 908 26.87 -51.50 7.97
C ALA A 908 28.12 -51.60 7.08
N GLN A 909 28.31 -52.73 6.40
CA GLN A 909 29.49 -52.99 5.58
C GLN A 909 29.16 -53.71 4.26
N ASP A 910 30.02 -53.52 3.26
CA ASP A 910 30.00 -54.30 2.02
C ASP A 910 30.51 -55.74 2.23
N ALA A 911 30.43 -56.55 1.18
CA ALA A 911 30.88 -57.95 1.20
C ALA A 911 32.39 -58.13 1.43
N ASP A 912 33.20 -57.08 1.24
CA ASP A 912 34.64 -57.05 1.53
C ASP A 912 34.94 -56.55 2.97
N GLY A 913 33.91 -56.25 3.76
CA GLY A 913 34.01 -55.83 5.16
C GLY A 913 34.32 -54.35 5.38
N LYS A 914 34.14 -53.50 4.37
CA LYS A 914 34.39 -52.05 4.45
C LYS A 914 33.08 -51.30 4.81
N PRO A 915 33.11 -50.32 5.73
CA PRO A 915 31.91 -49.60 6.14
C PRO A 915 31.21 -48.86 4.99
N LEU A 916 29.88 -48.98 4.90
CA LEU A 916 29.01 -48.34 3.91
C LEU A 916 28.02 -47.35 4.56
N PRO A 917 27.84 -46.13 4.00
CA PRO A 917 26.81 -45.20 4.49
C PRO A 917 25.40 -45.79 4.40
N ALA A 918 24.71 -45.93 5.55
CA ALA A 918 23.41 -46.58 5.62
C ALA A 918 22.50 -46.00 6.71
N LEU A 919 21.18 -46.10 6.49
CA LEU A 919 20.15 -45.91 7.52
C LEU A 919 19.97 -47.24 8.28
N ILE A 920 20.48 -47.31 9.50
CA ILE A 920 20.29 -48.44 10.43
C ILE A 920 18.87 -48.40 10.99
N ARG A 921 18.23 -49.57 11.17
CA ARG A 921 16.86 -49.69 11.69
C ARG A 921 16.69 -50.89 12.61
N LEU A 922 15.91 -50.72 13.69
CA LEU A 922 15.49 -51.79 14.59
C LEU A 922 13.97 -51.94 14.62
N ARG A 923 13.51 -53.19 14.56
CA ARG A 923 12.11 -53.61 14.74
C ARG A 923 12.06 -54.71 15.80
N TYR A 924 11.02 -54.80 16.62
CA TYR A 924 10.85 -55.99 17.49
C TYR A 924 10.65 -57.24 16.63
N VAL A 925 11.02 -58.41 17.15
CA VAL A 925 10.73 -59.69 16.50
C VAL A 925 9.24 -60.07 16.60
N GLU A 926 8.56 -59.66 17.67
CA GLU A 926 7.12 -59.82 17.85
C GLU A 926 6.49 -58.50 18.35
N GLY A 927 5.35 -58.10 17.78
CA GLY A 927 4.55 -56.96 18.23
C GLY A 927 4.81 -55.62 17.51
N SER A 928 3.74 -55.09 16.88
CA SER A 928 3.66 -53.81 16.16
C SER A 928 4.52 -53.67 14.88
N PRO A 929 3.98 -53.16 13.76
CA PRO A 929 4.71 -53.05 12.49
C PRO A 929 5.68 -51.85 12.42
N GLY A 930 5.79 -51.03 13.47
CA GLY A 930 6.63 -49.84 13.49
C GLY A 930 8.11 -50.10 13.79
N PHE A 931 8.99 -49.24 13.28
CA PHE A 931 10.38 -49.16 13.72
C PHE A 931 10.46 -48.54 15.12
N ARG A 932 11.34 -49.05 15.99
CA ARG A 932 11.58 -48.47 17.32
C ARG A 932 12.74 -47.48 17.36
N TYR A 933 13.72 -47.68 16.51
CA TYR A 933 14.93 -46.87 16.41
C TYR A 933 15.40 -46.88 14.95
N GLN A 934 15.85 -45.73 14.47
CA GLN A 934 16.47 -45.55 13.15
C GLN A 934 17.51 -44.43 13.23
N GLU A 935 18.68 -44.62 12.60
CA GLU A 935 19.73 -43.60 12.60
C GLU A 935 20.67 -43.73 11.38
N PHE A 936 21.17 -42.60 10.89
CA PHE A 936 22.04 -42.54 9.72
C PHE A 936 23.51 -42.77 10.09
N ALA A 937 24.01 -43.97 9.86
CA ALA A 937 25.43 -44.29 9.92
C ALA A 937 26.15 -43.71 8.69
N GLN A 938 26.37 -42.38 8.66
CA GLN A 938 26.99 -41.68 7.51
C GLN A 938 28.39 -42.22 7.15
N GLN A 939 29.14 -42.72 8.15
CA GLN A 939 30.47 -43.34 7.96
C GLN A 939 30.40 -44.88 8.02
N GLY A 940 29.21 -45.46 7.86
CA GLY A 940 28.95 -46.90 7.99
C GLY A 940 29.08 -47.48 9.39
N THR A 941 29.36 -46.66 10.41
CA THR A 941 29.25 -47.03 11.82
C THR A 941 28.49 -45.95 12.58
N VAL A 942 27.64 -46.36 13.53
CA VAL A 942 26.89 -45.49 14.45
C VAL A 942 26.88 -46.08 15.86
N LEU A 943 26.72 -45.25 16.87
CA LEU A 943 26.85 -45.61 18.28
C LEU A 943 25.60 -45.21 19.07
N ALA A 944 24.64 -46.12 19.17
CA ALA A 944 23.37 -45.91 19.82
C ALA A 944 23.43 -46.07 21.35
N ARG A 945 22.49 -45.40 22.03
CA ARG A 945 22.17 -45.53 23.45
C ARG A 945 20.64 -45.50 23.63
N GLY A 946 20.15 -45.60 24.86
CA GLY A 946 18.70 -45.49 25.18
C GLY A 946 17.80 -46.65 24.72
N ILE A 947 18.28 -47.57 23.87
CA ILE A 947 17.49 -48.68 23.33
C ILE A 947 17.06 -49.67 24.43
N GLU A 948 15.80 -50.09 24.40
CA GLU A 948 15.25 -51.12 25.29
C GLU A 948 15.93 -52.50 25.10
N PRO A 949 15.95 -53.36 26.13
CA PRO A 949 16.49 -54.72 26.01
C PRO A 949 15.45 -55.68 25.43
N GLY A 950 15.85 -56.47 24.45
CA GLY A 950 14.94 -57.38 23.75
C GLY A 950 15.57 -58.03 22.52
N GLU A 951 14.81 -58.91 21.90
CA GLU A 951 15.15 -59.47 20.59
C GLU A 951 14.61 -58.55 19.49
N TYR A 952 15.52 -58.04 18.65
CA TYR A 952 15.21 -57.14 17.55
C TYR A 952 15.63 -57.74 16.22
N LEU A 953 14.87 -57.45 15.17
CA LEU A 953 15.35 -57.54 13.80
C LEU A 953 16.10 -56.24 13.47
N LEU A 954 17.43 -56.35 13.40
CA LEU A 954 18.33 -55.33 12.88
C LEU A 954 18.35 -55.41 11.35
N ASP A 955 18.31 -54.24 10.73
CA ASP A 955 18.11 -54.05 9.29
C ASP A 955 18.78 -52.74 8.87
N ALA A 956 19.12 -52.60 7.59
CA ALA A 956 19.77 -51.40 7.06
C ALA A 956 19.29 -51.08 5.64
N ARG A 957 19.38 -49.81 5.24
CA ARG A 957 19.11 -49.36 3.87
C ARG A 957 20.20 -48.41 3.36
N PRO A 958 20.47 -48.37 2.05
CA PRO A 958 21.26 -47.28 1.48
C PRO A 958 20.61 -45.92 1.80
N ILE A 959 21.43 -44.87 1.89
CA ILE A 959 20.96 -43.49 2.10
C ILE A 959 20.37 -42.92 0.80
N ASP A 960 20.94 -43.32 -0.33
CA ASP A 960 20.44 -43.05 -1.68
C ASP A 960 19.21 -43.94 -2.00
N PRO A 961 18.04 -43.36 -2.31
CA PRO A 961 16.82 -44.12 -2.60
C PRO A 961 16.82 -44.82 -3.97
N GLU A 962 17.70 -44.45 -4.91
CA GLU A 962 17.83 -45.10 -6.22
C GLU A 962 18.79 -46.31 -6.20
N SER A 963 19.47 -46.52 -5.07
CA SER A 963 20.47 -47.58 -4.93
C SER A 963 19.84 -48.98 -4.81
N GLU A 964 20.18 -49.88 -5.74
CA GLU A 964 19.70 -51.28 -5.74
C GLU A 964 20.22 -52.14 -4.56
N ARG A 965 21.13 -51.60 -3.74
CA ARG A 965 21.80 -52.31 -2.64
C ARG A 965 20.83 -52.86 -1.59
N ARG A 966 21.09 -54.10 -1.16
CA ARG A 966 20.30 -54.82 -0.15
C ARG A 966 21.18 -55.24 1.01
N PHE A 967 20.74 -54.96 2.23
CA PHE A 967 21.38 -55.46 3.45
C PHE A 967 20.60 -56.64 4.00
N THR A 968 21.28 -57.65 4.56
CA THR A 968 20.63 -58.85 5.08
C THR A 968 20.12 -58.62 6.52
N PRO A 969 18.80 -58.66 6.79
CA PRO A 969 18.29 -58.42 8.14
C PRO A 969 18.65 -59.56 9.10
N ARG A 970 19.03 -59.22 10.34
CA ARG A 970 19.56 -60.17 11.33
C ARG A 970 18.89 -59.99 12.69
N ARG A 971 18.54 -61.11 13.35
CA ARG A 971 18.10 -61.10 14.75
C ARG A 971 19.27 -60.77 15.67
N VAL A 972 19.09 -59.78 16.55
CA VAL A 972 20.06 -59.34 17.56
C VAL A 972 19.39 -59.25 18.92
N GLN A 973 20.11 -59.67 19.98
CA GLN A 973 19.64 -59.55 21.36
C GLN A 973 20.36 -58.37 22.02
N ILE A 974 19.63 -57.29 22.29
CA ILE A 974 20.16 -56.14 23.02
C ILE A 974 20.09 -56.44 24.53
N PRO A 975 21.20 -56.38 25.27
CA PRO A 975 21.21 -56.61 26.72
C PRO A 975 20.68 -55.37 27.48
N PRO A 976 20.31 -55.49 28.76
CA PRO A 976 19.86 -54.34 29.56
C PRO A 976 20.93 -53.26 29.72
N ARG A 977 22.22 -53.63 29.85
CA ARG A 977 23.38 -52.75 30.02
C ARG A 977 24.65 -53.38 29.43
N GLY A 978 25.74 -52.59 29.36
CA GLY A 978 27.04 -52.98 28.81
C GLY A 978 27.32 -52.39 27.41
N GLU A 979 28.52 -52.64 26.86
CA GLU A 979 28.82 -52.38 25.44
C GLU A 979 28.58 -53.64 24.60
N VAL A 980 27.88 -53.49 23.47
CA VAL A 980 27.73 -54.55 22.45
C VAL A 980 27.92 -53.96 21.04
N ALA A 981 28.29 -54.81 20.09
CA ALA A 981 28.44 -54.43 18.70
C ALA A 981 27.72 -55.42 17.78
N PHE A 982 27.05 -54.91 16.75
CA PHE A 982 26.36 -55.70 15.75
C PHE A 982 26.68 -55.18 14.34
N THR A 983 26.86 -56.11 13.41
CA THR A 983 27.19 -55.82 12.02
C THR A 983 26.05 -56.28 11.10
N VAL A 984 25.74 -55.45 10.11
CA VAL A 984 24.82 -55.74 8.99
C VAL A 984 25.65 -55.74 7.71
N GLU A 985 25.50 -56.80 6.92
CA GLU A 985 26.30 -57.03 5.73
C GLU A 985 25.43 -56.88 4.47
N GLU A 986 26.00 -56.28 3.43
CA GLU A 986 25.43 -56.24 2.09
C GLU A 986 25.22 -57.67 1.58
N GLY A 987 23.99 -58.01 1.21
CA GLY A 987 23.62 -59.29 0.64
C GLY A 987 23.62 -59.23 -0.90
N PRO A 988 23.65 -60.39 -1.58
CA PRO A 988 23.37 -60.43 -3.01
C PRO A 988 21.96 -59.89 -3.30
N PRO A 989 21.74 -59.26 -4.47
CA PRO A 989 20.46 -58.64 -4.84
C PRO A 989 19.30 -59.65 -4.96
#